data_AF-A0A3D5W6X6-F1
#
_entry.id   AF-A0A3D5W6X6-F1
#
_cell.length_a   1.000
_cell.length_b   1.000
_cell.length_c   1.000
_cell.angle_alpha   90.00
_cell.angle_beta   90.00
_cell.angle_gamma   90.00
#
_symmetry.space_group_name_H-M   'P 1'
#
loop_
_entity.id
_entity.type
_entity.pdbx_description
1 polymer ?
#
loop_
_entity_poly.entity_id
_entity_poly.type
_entity_poly.pdbx_seq_one_letter_code
_entity_poly.pdbx_strand_id
1 'polypeptide(L)'
;VQARRLAQENQVPVMPATEPLPGDSAAVRAMADAIGYPLMLKASWGGGGRGMRVIEDGSELDAMVEVGRREAQTAFGNDEVYLEKLVRRARHIEVQVLGDQQGNLVHLYERDCTVQRRNQKVVERAPAFFLTDQQRESVCASALRLCKGAGYYNAGTVEFLQDADSGNFFFIEVNPRIQVEHTVTEEITGIDIVKAQIRIAQGCSIGSESSGVPAQDEIVMRGHAMQCRITTEDPENNFIPDYGEVDTYRSPSGFGIRLDAGTAYTGARVTRHYDSLLVKVTGRGNTPEEVVQRMLRALREFRVRGVNTNMPFLIGLLSNDDFCRANYTTRFIDDTPDLMTFPRRRDRVTRLLRFIGDVTINGNPEVAGRRIPQSPREPRVPPLAKLPVLPGSRERLDELGAEGFAHWMLQQPQVLVTDTTFRDAHQSLLATRVRSYDLIAVADAYARMLPQLLSVECWGGATFDVAMRFLNECPWQRLEALREGMPNILTQMLLRASNAVGYTNYPDNVVRYFVDQAATAGVDIFRVFDSLNWIENMRVAIDAAGETGKLVEGAICFTGNLSDPQCSKYNLDYYLDLARQLEAAGSHILGLKDMGGLCRPQAARELLSALKDEVSIPIHFHTHDTSGIAAASVLAAVEAGVDAVDCAMDAMSGLTSQPNLGSIVEALRHGPRDTGLDADHVRELSRYWEAVREHYAAFEGEERSGASEVYVHGMPGGQYTNLREQARSLGLADRWPEVADTYAEVNDLFGDIIKVTPTSKVVGDMALMMVTNGLTRADIENPEHPVTFPESVVSLFRGDIGQPYGGFPETLQKKILGDEPPLTERPGQVLPPADLDALRDEAEHEIEGKLSDQELASYLMYPKVFSDYAKVRRQYGDMTMVPTRVFFYGMASGEEISIELAPGNTQIIRFLGFSEHHDDGLRTVFFEVNGQPRQIRVMDRTHEVSRPVQPKVDASDPAQVGAPMPGLVVQINVGSGDSVQAGDVLLIVEAMKMQTSVRAERDCTIDAISVTAGQQVDVKDLLLTVK
;
A
#
# COMPACT_ATOMS: atom_id res chain seq x y z
N VAL A 1 23.55 6.83 52.26
CA VAL A 1 23.85 7.69 53.45
C VAL A 1 25.34 8.04 53.59
N GLN A 2 26.27 7.06 53.58
CA GLN A 2 27.71 7.34 53.79
C GLN A 2 28.34 8.34 52.81
N ALA A 3 28.06 8.22 51.50
CA ALA A 3 28.57 9.15 50.50
C ALA A 3 28.09 10.60 50.72
N ARG A 4 26.86 10.78 51.22
CA ARG A 4 26.31 12.11 51.55
C ARG A 4 26.98 12.71 52.77
N ARG A 5 27.26 11.91 53.80
CA ARG A 5 28.01 12.35 54.97
C ARG A 5 29.40 12.84 54.56
N LEU A 6 30.08 12.08 53.71
CA LEU A 6 31.37 12.45 53.15
C LEU A 6 31.30 13.78 52.37
N ALA A 7 30.24 14.00 51.59
CA ALA A 7 30.00 15.26 50.91
C ALA A 7 29.82 16.44 51.86
N GLN A 8 29.02 16.28 52.93
CA GLN A 8 28.85 17.31 53.96
C GLN A 8 30.17 17.64 54.68
N GLU A 9 30.94 16.61 55.06
CA GLU A 9 32.26 16.77 55.69
C GLU A 9 33.26 17.54 54.80
N ASN A 10 33.14 17.41 53.49
CA ASN A 10 33.99 18.08 52.50
C ASN A 10 33.36 19.36 51.92
N GLN A 11 32.33 19.91 52.57
CA GLN A 11 31.67 21.16 52.17
C GLN A 11 31.16 21.12 50.72
N VAL A 12 30.55 20.00 50.35
CA VAL A 12 29.85 19.80 49.09
C VAL A 12 28.35 19.84 49.39
N PRO A 13 27.57 20.75 48.77
CA PRO A 13 26.15 20.86 49.05
C PRO A 13 25.42 19.54 48.76
N VAL A 14 24.55 19.13 49.68
CA VAL A 14 23.65 17.98 49.53
C VAL A 14 22.21 18.46 49.69
N MET A 15 21.24 17.74 49.12
CA MET A 15 19.84 18.06 49.39
C MET A 15 19.49 17.92 50.87
N PRO A 16 18.52 18.65 51.41
CA PRO A 16 17.93 18.29 52.69
C PRO A 16 17.39 16.86 52.65
N ALA A 17 17.83 16.01 53.57
CA ALA A 17 17.40 14.61 53.68
C ALA A 17 17.40 14.17 55.15
N THR A 18 16.63 13.13 55.45
CA THR A 18 16.64 12.49 56.76
C THR A 18 17.84 11.55 56.89
N GLU A 19 18.16 11.17 58.13
CA GLU A 19 18.83 9.89 58.40
C GLU A 19 17.90 8.72 58.01
N PRO A 20 18.37 7.46 58.01
CA PRO A 20 17.52 6.31 57.80
C PRO A 20 16.24 6.37 58.64
N LEU A 21 15.10 6.12 58.00
CA LEU A 21 13.81 6.24 58.66
C LEU A 21 13.68 5.20 59.79
N PRO A 22 13.18 5.60 60.97
CA PRO A 22 12.82 4.66 62.02
C PRO A 22 11.57 3.85 61.63
N GLY A 23 11.25 2.82 62.42
CA GLY A 23 10.00 2.06 62.27
C GLY A 23 8.75 2.78 62.79
N ASP A 24 8.92 3.85 63.58
CA ASP A 24 7.82 4.63 64.15
C ASP A 24 7.29 5.67 63.14
N SER A 25 6.05 5.50 62.68
CA SER A 25 5.38 6.41 61.73
C SER A 25 5.27 7.85 62.25
N ALA A 26 5.08 8.06 63.55
CA ALA A 26 4.99 9.42 64.11
C ALA A 26 6.32 10.16 63.99
N ALA A 27 7.43 9.47 64.25
CA ALA A 27 8.78 10.00 64.04
C ALA A 27 9.07 10.25 62.55
N VAL A 28 8.61 9.36 61.65
CA VAL A 28 8.76 9.55 60.19
C VAL A 28 8.01 10.79 59.71
N ARG A 29 6.77 11.03 60.17
CA ARG A 29 6.00 12.24 59.86
C ARG A 29 6.71 13.51 60.33
N ALA A 30 7.21 13.54 61.56
CA ALA A 30 7.95 14.69 62.08
C ALA A 30 9.21 15.00 61.26
N MET A 31 9.93 13.96 60.83
CA MET A 31 11.09 14.11 59.94
C MET A 31 10.70 14.60 58.53
N ALA A 32 9.58 14.12 57.99
CA ALA A 32 9.04 14.54 56.71
C ALA A 32 8.63 16.02 56.72
N ASP A 33 7.90 16.46 57.75
CA ASP A 33 7.46 17.85 57.92
C ASP A 33 8.64 18.82 58.10
N ALA A 34 9.71 18.39 58.76
CA ALA A 34 10.92 19.18 58.94
C ALA A 34 11.67 19.48 57.62
N ILE A 35 11.59 18.57 56.64
CA ILE A 35 12.14 18.78 55.29
C ILE A 35 11.13 19.54 54.41
N GLY A 36 9.85 19.22 54.57
CA GLY A 36 8.73 19.76 53.83
C GLY A 36 8.53 19.10 52.47
N TYR A 37 7.28 18.90 52.09
CA TYR A 37 6.85 18.31 50.82
C TYR A 37 7.13 19.20 49.59
N PRO A 38 7.18 18.64 48.37
CA PRO A 38 7.17 17.21 48.04
C PRO A 38 8.51 16.53 48.40
N LEU A 39 8.44 15.22 48.68
CA LEU A 39 9.58 14.40 49.10
C LEU A 39 9.83 13.26 48.10
N MET A 40 11.07 12.79 48.04
CA MET A 40 11.47 11.56 47.36
C MET A 40 11.91 10.54 48.42
N LEU A 41 11.19 9.43 48.52
CA LEU A 41 11.62 8.26 49.27
C LEU A 41 12.67 7.49 48.44
N LYS A 42 13.79 7.12 49.06
CA LYS A 42 14.86 6.37 48.42
C LYS A 42 15.33 5.21 49.30
N ALA A 43 15.59 4.05 48.69
CA ALA A 43 16.31 2.97 49.34
C ALA A 43 17.79 3.34 49.56
N SER A 44 18.35 3.06 50.74
CA SER A 44 19.74 3.39 51.09
C SER A 44 20.79 2.64 50.26
N TRP A 45 20.44 1.44 49.79
CA TRP A 45 21.29 0.55 48.97
C TRP A 45 20.82 0.46 47.51
N GLY A 46 19.86 1.30 47.13
CA GLY A 46 19.30 1.29 45.79
C GLY A 46 20.26 1.86 44.75
N GLY A 47 20.27 1.24 43.56
CA GLY A 47 20.99 1.72 42.38
C GLY A 47 20.17 1.52 41.11
N GLY A 48 20.37 2.37 40.11
CA GLY A 48 19.70 2.24 38.79
C GLY A 48 18.22 2.63 38.76
N GLY A 49 17.77 3.49 39.69
CA GLY A 49 16.41 4.07 39.70
C GLY A 49 15.30 3.19 40.28
N ARG A 50 15.63 1.99 40.80
CA ARG A 50 14.68 1.11 41.52
C ARG A 50 14.62 1.45 43.01
N GLY A 51 13.44 1.35 43.62
CA GLY A 51 13.24 1.71 45.04
C GLY A 51 13.18 3.21 45.33
N MET A 52 12.64 4.00 44.39
CA MET A 52 12.36 5.44 44.57
C MET A 52 10.87 5.74 44.40
N ARG A 53 10.31 6.58 45.27
CA ARG A 53 8.89 7.00 45.22
C ARG A 53 8.74 8.48 45.53
N VAL A 54 7.97 9.18 44.73
CA VAL A 54 7.55 10.57 45.03
C VAL A 54 6.44 10.51 46.06
N ILE A 55 6.49 11.41 47.04
CA ILE A 55 5.46 11.60 48.07
C ILE A 55 5.03 13.07 47.99
N GLU A 56 3.80 13.30 47.56
CA GLU A 56 3.29 14.64 47.27
C GLU A 56 2.85 15.37 48.54
N ASP A 57 2.24 14.66 49.48
CA ASP A 57 1.79 15.19 50.75
C ASP A 57 1.78 14.15 51.89
N GLY A 58 1.40 14.59 53.09
CA GLY A 58 1.41 13.77 54.30
C GLY A 58 0.39 12.63 54.34
N SER A 59 -0.61 12.61 53.46
CA SER A 59 -1.61 11.54 53.41
C SER A 59 -1.04 10.25 52.80
N GLU A 60 -0.06 10.36 51.91
CA GLU A 60 0.55 9.23 51.20
C GLU A 60 1.78 8.65 51.91
N LEU A 61 2.33 9.36 52.91
CA LEU A 61 3.63 9.08 53.51
C LEU A 61 3.76 7.64 54.02
N ASP A 62 2.86 7.19 54.89
CA ASP A 62 2.97 5.87 55.53
C ASP A 62 2.85 4.74 54.52
N ALA A 63 1.90 4.86 53.59
CA ALA A 63 1.69 3.86 52.54
C ALA A 63 2.92 3.74 51.63
N MET A 64 3.49 4.87 51.21
CA MET A 64 4.66 4.89 50.34
C MET A 64 5.92 4.39 51.05
N VAL A 65 6.09 4.69 52.34
CA VAL A 65 7.21 4.19 53.16
C VAL A 65 7.14 2.66 53.30
N GLU A 66 5.97 2.10 53.62
CA GLU A 66 5.81 0.63 53.69
C GLU A 66 6.13 -0.06 52.36
N VAL A 67 5.61 0.47 51.26
CA VAL A 67 5.84 -0.06 49.92
C VAL A 67 7.34 0.03 49.58
N GLY A 68 7.97 1.18 49.84
CA GLY A 68 9.39 1.39 49.59
C GLY A 68 10.27 0.44 50.40
N ARG A 69 9.97 0.19 51.68
CA ARG A 69 10.67 -0.80 52.52
C ARG A 69 10.57 -2.21 51.94
N ARG A 70 9.36 -2.64 51.55
CA ARG A 70 9.12 -3.97 50.94
C ARG A 70 9.88 -4.15 49.62
N GLU A 71 9.88 -3.12 48.78
CA GLU A 71 10.60 -3.13 47.51
C GLU A 71 12.11 -3.18 47.74
N ALA A 72 12.64 -2.37 48.66
CA ALA A 72 14.05 -2.37 49.04
C ALA A 72 14.51 -3.73 49.59
N GLN A 73 13.71 -4.34 50.47
CA GLN A 73 13.99 -5.67 51.02
C GLN A 73 14.03 -6.74 49.93
N THR A 74 13.10 -6.68 48.98
CA THR A 74 12.98 -7.67 47.90
C THR A 74 14.10 -7.52 46.86
N ALA A 75 14.45 -6.28 46.51
CA ALA A 75 15.44 -5.99 45.47
C ALA A 75 16.88 -6.04 45.97
N PHE A 76 17.13 -5.60 47.21
CA PHE A 76 18.49 -5.37 47.74
C PHE A 76 18.78 -6.15 49.04
N GLY A 77 17.80 -6.90 49.57
CA GLY A 77 17.94 -7.65 50.82
C GLY A 77 17.99 -6.78 52.09
N ASN A 78 17.70 -5.48 51.97
CA ASN A 78 17.74 -4.50 53.06
C ASN A 78 16.58 -3.51 52.93
N ASP A 79 15.78 -3.34 53.98
CA ASP A 79 14.59 -2.48 54.02
C ASP A 79 14.89 -1.01 54.36
N GLU A 80 16.15 -0.62 54.53
CA GLU A 80 16.55 0.73 54.91
C GLU A 80 16.20 1.77 53.82
N VAL A 81 15.39 2.76 54.19
CA VAL A 81 14.93 3.87 53.34
C VAL A 81 15.13 5.21 54.04
N TYR A 82 15.27 6.29 53.26
CA TYR A 82 15.36 7.68 53.75
C TYR A 82 14.51 8.63 52.89
N LEU A 83 14.16 9.79 53.44
CA LEU A 83 13.43 10.85 52.71
C LEU A 83 14.40 11.95 52.31
N GLU A 84 14.26 12.44 51.08
CA GLU A 84 15.03 13.55 50.53
C GLU A 84 14.09 14.58 49.92
N LYS A 85 14.42 15.87 49.98
CA LYS A 85 13.66 16.92 49.32
C LYS A 85 13.60 16.66 47.81
N LEU A 86 12.40 16.66 47.22
CA LEU A 86 12.24 16.51 45.78
C LEU A 86 12.48 17.83 45.06
N VAL A 87 13.40 17.83 44.08
CA VAL A 87 13.55 18.90 43.09
C VAL A 87 12.75 18.50 41.85
N ARG A 88 11.63 19.18 41.58
CA ARG A 88 10.76 18.86 40.43
C ARG A 88 11.42 19.17 39.10
N ARG A 89 12.00 20.37 38.99
CA ARG A 89 12.68 20.85 37.78
C ARG A 89 14.19 20.69 37.94
N ALA A 90 14.63 19.44 37.96
CA ALA A 90 16.04 19.14 38.10
C ALA A 90 16.73 18.99 36.75
N ARG A 91 18.01 19.38 36.68
CA ARG A 91 18.97 18.96 35.64
C ARG A 91 19.98 18.02 36.28
N HIS A 92 20.39 16.98 35.56
CA HIS A 92 21.36 16.01 36.05
C HIS A 92 22.72 16.34 35.43
N ILE A 93 23.65 16.80 36.25
CA ILE A 93 25.01 17.15 35.86
C ILE A 93 25.98 16.23 36.58
N GLU A 94 27.00 15.76 35.88
CA GLU A 94 27.99 14.87 36.48
C GLU A 94 29.40 15.22 36.06
N VAL A 95 30.38 15.02 36.93
CA VAL A 95 31.78 15.42 36.71
C VAL A 95 32.65 14.17 36.64
N GLN A 96 33.38 14.04 35.54
CA GLN A 96 34.37 12.98 35.37
C GLN A 96 35.63 13.29 36.19
N VAL A 97 36.09 12.34 37.00
CA VAL A 97 37.33 12.45 37.76
C VAL A 97 38.29 11.29 37.48
N LEU A 98 39.59 11.57 37.63
CA LEU A 98 40.68 10.58 37.60
C LEU A 98 41.63 10.87 38.78
N GLY A 99 41.90 9.86 39.60
CA GLY A 99 42.89 9.93 40.69
C GLY A 99 43.96 8.84 40.58
N ASP A 100 45.20 9.13 40.97
CA ASP A 100 46.30 8.16 41.00
C ASP A 100 46.78 7.83 42.43
N GLN A 101 47.74 6.91 42.55
CA GLN A 101 48.29 6.50 43.85
C GLN A 101 49.21 7.55 44.48
N GLN A 102 49.69 8.51 43.70
CA GLN A 102 50.53 9.62 44.17
C GLN A 102 49.70 10.75 44.78
N GLY A 103 48.37 10.65 44.74
CA GLY A 103 47.44 11.63 45.28
C GLY A 103 47.11 12.76 44.31
N ASN A 104 47.50 12.64 43.03
CA ASN A 104 47.06 13.57 42.00
C ASN A 104 45.60 13.27 41.64
N LEU A 105 44.82 14.32 41.40
CA LEU A 105 43.40 14.24 41.10
C LEU A 105 43.04 15.33 40.09
N VAL A 106 42.43 14.93 38.97
CA VAL A 106 41.97 15.86 37.92
C VAL A 106 40.51 15.59 37.55
N HIS A 107 39.81 16.62 37.10
CA HIS A 107 38.51 16.51 36.44
C HIS A 107 38.66 16.60 34.92
N LEU A 108 37.81 15.88 34.20
CA LEU A 108 37.70 15.96 32.74
C LEU A 108 36.44 16.72 32.31
N TYR A 109 36.06 17.72 33.11
CA TYR A 109 34.84 18.52 32.98
C TYR A 109 33.57 17.71 33.28
N GLU A 110 32.42 18.31 32.95
CA GLU A 110 31.09 17.80 33.23
C GLU A 110 30.37 17.24 32.00
N ARG A 111 29.36 16.42 32.28
CA ARG A 111 28.36 15.95 31.32
C ARG A 111 26.97 16.37 31.78
N ASP A 112 26.12 16.67 30.81
CA ASP A 112 24.68 16.81 30.98
C ASP A 112 24.00 15.48 30.66
N CYS A 113 23.42 14.88 31.69
CA CYS A 113 22.68 13.62 31.63
C CYS A 113 21.21 13.84 32.01
N THR A 114 20.70 15.05 31.82
CA THR A 114 19.35 15.46 32.20
C THR A 114 18.27 14.72 31.40
N VAL A 115 18.55 14.37 30.15
CA VAL A 115 17.55 13.77 29.26
C VAL A 115 17.33 12.30 29.64
N GLN A 116 16.22 12.08 30.36
CA GLN A 116 15.90 10.82 31.00
C GLN A 116 14.45 10.40 30.72
N ARG A 117 14.20 9.09 30.72
CA ARG A 117 12.86 8.50 30.73
C ARG A 117 12.75 7.60 31.96
N ARG A 118 11.75 7.83 32.82
CA ARG A 118 11.60 7.07 34.08
C ARG A 118 12.91 6.99 34.88
N ASN A 119 13.62 8.11 34.97
CA ASN A 119 14.92 8.26 35.65
C ASN A 119 16.08 7.44 35.06
N GLN A 120 15.94 6.89 33.84
CA GLN A 120 17.04 6.27 33.09
C GLN A 120 17.57 7.26 32.05
N LYS A 121 18.89 7.46 32.01
CA LYS A 121 19.57 8.31 31.02
C LYS A 121 19.30 7.78 29.61
N VAL A 122 19.01 8.68 28.67
CA VAL A 122 18.73 8.35 27.26
C VAL A 122 19.74 9.01 26.32
N VAL A 123 20.01 10.29 26.55
CA VAL A 123 20.96 11.11 25.77
C VAL A 123 21.85 11.88 26.73
N GLU A 124 23.14 11.87 26.45
CA GLU A 124 24.15 12.55 27.25
C GLU A 124 24.95 13.53 26.39
N ARG A 125 25.32 14.68 26.95
CA ARG A 125 26.08 15.74 26.26
C ARG A 125 27.31 16.14 27.06
N ALA A 126 28.37 16.54 26.37
CA ALA A 126 29.53 17.15 26.99
C ALA A 126 30.03 18.32 26.14
N PRO A 127 30.42 19.46 26.74
CA PRO A 127 30.01 19.94 28.07
C PRO A 127 28.49 20.19 28.19
N ALA A 128 28.04 20.52 29.39
CA ALA A 128 26.71 21.09 29.62
C ALA A 128 26.70 22.57 29.17
N PHE A 129 26.32 22.82 27.92
CA PHE A 129 26.46 24.14 27.27
C PHE A 129 25.53 25.23 27.84
N PHE A 130 24.53 24.87 28.64
CA PHE A 130 23.71 25.84 29.38
C PHE A 130 24.34 26.30 30.70
N LEU A 131 25.47 25.71 31.12
CA LEU A 131 26.21 26.15 32.29
C LEU A 131 27.16 27.29 31.92
N THR A 132 27.16 28.32 32.77
CA THR A 132 28.20 29.35 32.76
C THR A 132 29.55 28.77 33.20
N ASP A 133 30.66 29.39 32.80
CA ASP A 133 32.00 28.94 33.20
C ASP A 133 32.18 28.92 34.73
N GLN A 134 31.59 29.89 35.43
CA GLN A 134 31.61 29.94 36.90
C GLN A 134 30.86 28.76 37.53
N GLN A 135 29.69 28.39 37.01
CA GLN A 135 28.94 27.23 37.48
C GLN A 135 29.71 25.92 37.22
N ARG A 136 30.32 25.81 36.03
CA ARG A 136 31.15 24.67 35.64
C ARG A 136 32.36 24.49 36.55
N GLU A 137 33.09 25.58 36.80
CA GLU A 137 34.23 25.57 37.72
C GLU A 137 33.80 25.20 39.14
N SER A 138 32.68 25.74 39.61
CA SER A 138 32.13 25.45 40.94
C SER A 138 31.76 23.98 41.13
N VAL A 139 31.06 23.36 40.16
CA VAL A 139 30.67 21.95 40.26
C VAL A 139 31.88 21.02 40.12
N CYS A 140 32.82 21.33 39.22
CA CYS A 140 34.07 20.57 39.06
C CYS A 140 34.95 20.65 40.31
N ALA A 141 35.11 21.84 40.90
CA ALA A 141 35.85 22.01 42.16
C ALA A 141 35.17 21.27 43.31
N SER A 142 33.84 21.21 43.35
CA SER A 142 33.11 20.45 44.37
C SER A 142 33.33 18.94 44.22
N ALA A 143 33.35 18.42 42.99
CA ALA A 143 33.71 17.03 42.71
C ALA A 143 35.16 16.71 43.15
N LEU A 144 36.12 17.58 42.83
CA LEU A 144 37.50 17.42 43.26
C LEU A 144 37.66 17.46 44.79
N ARG A 145 36.98 18.37 45.49
CA ARG A 145 36.99 18.42 46.96
C ARG A 145 36.47 17.12 47.57
N LEU A 146 35.35 16.61 47.07
CA LEU A 146 34.78 15.33 47.52
C LEU A 146 35.77 14.18 47.32
N CYS A 147 36.28 14.02 46.11
CA CYS A 147 37.17 12.92 45.75
C CYS A 147 38.52 13.02 46.48
N LYS A 148 39.02 14.24 46.75
CA LYS A 148 40.21 14.44 47.58
C LYS A 148 39.99 13.99 49.03
N GLY A 149 38.84 14.34 49.62
CA GLY A 149 38.46 13.88 50.96
C GLY A 149 38.30 12.35 51.04
N ALA A 150 37.92 11.72 49.94
CA ALA A 150 37.78 10.26 49.82
C ALA A 150 39.10 9.51 49.59
N GLY A 151 40.20 10.21 49.25
CA GLY A 151 41.41 9.56 48.71
C GLY A 151 41.12 8.78 47.42
N TYR A 152 40.32 9.37 46.53
CA TYR A 152 39.77 8.68 45.36
C TYR A 152 40.86 8.18 44.41
N TYR A 153 40.71 6.95 43.91
CA TYR A 153 41.67 6.27 43.04
C TYR A 153 40.98 5.73 41.79
N ASN A 154 41.66 5.83 40.64
CA ASN A 154 41.19 5.46 39.31
C ASN A 154 40.08 6.41 38.77
N ALA A 155 39.29 5.97 37.78
CA ALA A 155 38.18 6.76 37.24
C ALA A 155 36.94 6.70 38.12
N GLY A 156 36.23 7.82 38.20
CA GLY A 156 34.95 7.93 38.85
C GLY A 156 34.12 9.06 38.27
N THR A 157 32.85 9.08 38.62
CA THR A 157 31.97 10.20 38.30
C THR A 157 31.24 10.66 39.54
N VAL A 158 31.24 11.97 39.79
CA VAL A 158 30.47 12.61 40.85
C VAL A 158 29.22 13.23 40.24
N GLU A 159 28.04 12.77 40.67
CA GLU A 159 26.76 13.20 40.12
C GLU A 159 26.08 14.25 41.01
N PHE A 160 25.44 15.22 40.37
CA PHE A 160 24.74 16.35 40.97
C PHE A 160 23.36 16.54 40.33
N LEU A 161 22.39 16.97 41.13
CA LEU A 161 21.17 17.60 40.64
C LEU A 161 21.33 19.11 40.73
N GLN A 162 21.13 19.79 39.61
CA GLN A 162 20.95 21.23 39.57
C GLN A 162 19.47 21.54 39.63
N ASP A 163 19.05 22.37 40.58
CA ASP A 163 17.72 22.97 40.55
C ASP A 163 17.66 24.01 39.43
N ALA A 164 16.82 23.79 38.42
CA ALA A 164 16.74 24.67 37.24
C ALA A 164 16.20 26.06 37.57
N ASP A 165 15.52 26.24 38.70
CA ASP A 165 14.96 27.53 39.11
C ASP A 165 15.98 28.37 39.88
N SER A 166 16.73 27.76 40.81
CA SER A 166 17.73 28.48 41.61
C SER A 166 19.16 28.41 41.07
N GLY A 167 19.45 27.46 40.18
CA GLY A 167 20.79 27.20 39.63
C GLY A 167 21.73 26.47 40.60
N ASN A 168 21.27 26.12 41.80
CA ASN A 168 22.07 25.45 42.83
C ASN A 168 22.31 23.97 42.51
N PHE A 169 23.53 23.50 42.78
CA PHE A 169 23.93 22.10 42.62
C PHE A 169 23.89 21.37 43.94
N PHE A 170 23.40 20.14 43.91
CA PHE A 170 23.34 19.26 45.07
C PHE A 170 23.86 17.88 44.70
N PHE A 171 24.85 17.41 45.45
CA PHE A 171 25.43 16.09 45.31
C PHE A 171 24.36 15.00 45.53
N ILE A 172 24.37 14.00 44.64
CA ILE A 172 23.49 12.83 44.76
C ILE A 172 24.29 11.54 45.02
N GLU A 173 25.27 11.23 44.18
CA GLU A 173 26.04 9.99 44.27
C GLU A 173 27.43 10.09 43.64
N VAL A 174 28.29 9.12 43.96
CA VAL A 174 29.53 8.86 43.22
C VAL A 174 29.36 7.50 42.56
N ASN A 175 29.64 7.43 41.27
CA ASN A 175 29.80 6.18 40.54
C ASN A 175 31.30 5.82 40.54
N PRO A 176 31.75 4.87 41.38
CA PRO A 176 33.17 4.60 41.55
C PRO A 176 33.75 3.69 40.44
N ARG A 177 33.41 4.01 39.18
CA ARG A 177 33.71 3.22 37.99
C ARG A 177 33.59 4.09 36.73
N ILE A 178 33.98 3.52 35.59
CA ILE A 178 33.65 4.09 34.28
C ILE A 178 32.12 4.03 34.04
N GLN A 179 31.62 5.01 33.28
CA GLN A 179 30.22 5.12 32.87
C GLN A 179 30.03 4.91 31.37
N VAL A 180 28.79 4.66 30.94
CA VAL A 180 28.48 4.33 29.54
C VAL A 180 28.78 5.51 28.61
N GLU A 181 28.61 6.71 29.14
CA GLU A 181 28.72 8.05 28.57
C GLU A 181 30.12 8.67 28.70
N HIS A 182 31.15 7.91 29.12
CA HIS A 182 32.53 8.42 29.13
C HIS A 182 32.99 8.90 27.74
N THR A 183 32.43 8.33 26.68
CA THR A 183 32.74 8.62 25.27
C THR A 183 32.60 10.10 24.91
N VAL A 184 31.57 10.80 25.40
CA VAL A 184 31.39 12.23 25.12
C VAL A 184 32.49 13.06 25.79
N THR A 185 32.98 12.64 26.95
CA THR A 185 34.11 13.29 27.64
C THR A 185 35.42 13.08 26.89
N GLU A 186 35.66 11.86 26.38
CA GLU A 186 36.84 11.58 25.55
C GLU A 186 36.84 12.45 24.28
N GLU A 187 35.69 12.62 23.62
CA GLU A 187 35.58 13.42 22.39
C GLU A 187 35.86 14.91 22.60
N ILE A 188 35.50 15.49 23.76
CA ILE A 188 35.77 16.90 24.04
C ILE A 188 37.14 17.17 24.67
N THR A 189 37.79 16.17 25.27
CA THR A 189 39.11 16.36 25.92
C THR A 189 40.26 15.78 25.12
N GLY A 190 40.00 14.79 24.27
CA GLY A 190 41.02 13.98 23.61
C GLY A 190 41.75 13.01 24.54
N ILE A 191 41.27 12.82 25.78
CA ILE A 191 41.86 11.92 26.76
C ILE A 191 41.12 10.59 26.72
N ASP A 192 41.86 9.50 26.49
CA ASP A 192 41.35 8.14 26.52
C ASP A 192 41.27 7.66 27.97
N ILE A 193 40.05 7.65 28.52
CA ILE A 193 39.76 7.37 29.92
C ILE A 193 40.08 5.91 30.23
N VAL A 194 39.75 4.98 29.33
CA VAL A 194 40.01 3.55 29.55
C VAL A 194 41.52 3.27 29.61
N LYS A 195 42.32 3.85 28.71
CA LYS A 195 43.78 3.75 28.79
C LYS A 195 44.32 4.41 30.05
N ALA A 196 43.78 5.56 30.44
CA ALA A 196 44.17 6.24 31.69
C ALA A 196 43.92 5.34 32.91
N GLN A 197 42.75 4.69 33.01
CA GLN A 197 42.43 3.76 34.09
C GLN A 197 43.47 2.63 34.20
N ILE A 198 43.86 2.05 33.06
CA ILE A 198 44.84 0.95 33.00
C ILE A 198 46.23 1.45 33.42
N ARG A 199 46.66 2.60 32.89
CA ARG A 199 47.99 3.17 33.18
C ARG A 199 48.12 3.63 34.63
N ILE A 200 47.09 4.25 35.18
CA ILE A 200 47.01 4.59 36.61
C ILE A 200 47.09 3.32 37.45
N ALA A 201 46.41 2.24 37.05
CA ALA A 201 46.49 0.95 37.73
C ALA A 201 47.88 0.29 37.65
N GLN A 202 48.69 0.64 36.65
CA GLN A 202 50.10 0.26 36.52
C GLN A 202 51.05 1.14 37.36
N GLY A 203 50.53 2.13 38.09
CA GLY A 203 51.30 3.04 38.92
C GLY A 203 51.83 4.29 38.19
N CYS A 204 51.39 4.56 36.96
CA CYS A 204 51.72 5.81 36.26
C CYS A 204 51.04 7.02 36.93
N SER A 205 51.76 8.14 36.97
CA SER A 205 51.30 9.38 37.61
C SER A 205 50.61 10.30 36.61
N ILE A 206 49.46 10.88 36.97
CA ILE A 206 48.80 11.97 36.24
C ILE A 206 49.79 13.16 36.13
N GLY A 207 49.77 13.87 35.00
CA GLY A 207 50.72 14.93 34.66
C GLY A 207 52.01 14.44 34.00
N SER A 208 52.25 13.12 33.96
CA SER A 208 53.35 12.52 33.21
C SER A 208 52.89 11.98 31.85
N GLU A 209 53.78 11.98 30.87
CA GLU A 209 53.52 11.44 29.53
C GLU A 209 53.08 9.96 29.57
N SER A 210 53.58 9.19 30.55
CA SER A 210 53.30 7.75 30.68
C SER A 210 51.87 7.44 31.12
N SER A 211 51.19 8.32 31.88
CA SER A 211 49.78 8.13 32.23
C SER A 211 48.84 8.45 31.06
N GLY A 212 49.25 9.32 30.13
CA GLY A 212 48.39 9.84 29.08
C GLY A 212 47.34 10.84 29.58
N VAL A 213 47.46 11.32 30.81
CA VAL A 213 46.57 12.32 31.43
C VAL A 213 47.40 13.56 31.79
N PRO A 214 47.15 14.73 31.18
CA PRO A 214 47.85 15.97 31.51
C PRO A 214 47.57 16.48 32.93
N ALA A 215 48.31 17.50 33.37
CA ALA A 215 47.96 18.27 34.56
C ALA A 215 46.67 19.08 34.32
N GLN A 216 45.94 19.43 35.39
CA GLN A 216 44.59 20.01 35.30
C GLN A 216 44.50 21.26 34.40
N ASP A 217 45.52 22.12 34.42
CA ASP A 217 45.63 23.36 33.65
C ASP A 217 45.92 23.13 32.16
N GLU A 218 46.38 21.93 31.78
CA GLU A 218 46.62 21.51 30.39
C GLU A 218 45.43 20.75 29.78
N ILE A 219 44.40 20.43 30.57
CA ILE A 219 43.20 19.73 30.09
C ILE A 219 42.26 20.74 29.43
N VAL A 220 42.27 20.75 28.09
CA VAL A 220 41.51 21.70 27.27
C VAL A 220 40.24 21.05 26.72
N MET A 221 39.11 21.75 26.87
CA MET A 221 37.84 21.39 26.24
C MET A 221 37.81 21.81 24.77
N ARG A 222 37.38 20.92 23.89
CA ARG A 222 37.31 21.11 22.43
C ARG A 222 35.91 20.78 21.91
N GLY A 223 35.16 21.81 21.57
CA GLY A 223 33.83 21.68 20.96
C GLY A 223 32.81 21.00 21.88
N HIS A 224 31.89 20.25 21.28
CA HIS A 224 30.81 19.54 21.93
C HIS A 224 30.69 18.10 21.43
N ALA A 225 30.17 17.24 22.28
CA ALA A 225 29.82 15.87 21.95
C ALA A 225 28.47 15.47 22.54
N MET A 226 27.81 14.49 21.91
CA MET A 226 26.55 13.92 22.35
C MET A 226 26.55 12.42 22.07
N GLN A 227 25.99 11.64 23.00
CA GLN A 227 25.79 10.22 22.83
C GLN A 227 24.30 9.88 22.79
N CYS A 228 23.93 8.99 21.87
CA CYS A 228 22.66 8.27 21.90
C CYS A 228 22.91 6.76 21.95
N ARG A 229 22.01 6.03 22.60
CA ARG A 229 22.01 4.56 22.63
C ARG A 229 20.92 4.04 21.72
N ILE A 230 21.32 3.30 20.68
CA ILE A 230 20.37 2.59 19.84
C ILE A 230 20.07 1.25 20.49
N THR A 231 18.80 1.03 20.83
CA THR A 231 18.31 -0.18 21.50
C THR A 231 17.26 -0.89 20.65
N THR A 232 16.92 -2.13 20.99
CA THR A 232 15.76 -2.84 20.41
C THR A 232 14.42 -2.48 21.04
N GLU A 233 14.38 -1.47 21.90
CA GLU A 233 13.13 -1.03 22.52
C GLU A 233 12.21 -0.40 21.48
N ASP A 234 10.99 -0.89 21.39
CA ASP A 234 9.98 -0.41 20.43
C ASP A 234 9.18 0.76 21.03
N PRO A 235 9.38 2.02 20.55
CA PRO A 235 8.66 3.17 21.08
C PRO A 235 7.14 3.11 20.85
N GLU A 236 6.70 2.44 19.78
CA GLU A 236 5.26 2.26 19.49
C GLU A 236 4.61 1.22 20.41
N ASN A 237 5.43 0.38 21.06
CA ASN A 237 5.00 -0.65 21.99
C ASN A 237 5.60 -0.42 23.40
N ASN A 238 5.46 0.80 23.92
CA ASN A 238 5.86 1.18 25.28
C ASN A 238 7.33 0.93 25.65
N PHE A 239 8.22 0.88 24.66
CA PHE A 239 9.65 0.58 24.79
C PHE A 239 9.93 -0.84 25.28
N ILE A 240 9.05 -1.80 24.98
CA ILE A 240 9.34 -3.21 25.19
C ILE A 240 10.52 -3.60 24.28
N PRO A 241 11.58 -4.24 24.81
CA PRO A 241 12.68 -4.74 23.99
C PRO A 241 12.20 -5.81 23.00
N ASP A 242 12.42 -5.55 21.71
CA ASP A 242 12.26 -6.53 20.66
C ASP A 242 13.48 -7.48 20.62
N TYR A 243 13.29 -8.67 20.07
CA TYR A 243 14.29 -9.73 20.01
C TYR A 243 14.09 -10.57 18.75
N GLY A 244 15.17 -11.19 18.30
CA GLY A 244 15.17 -11.90 17.04
C GLY A 244 16.49 -11.77 16.31
N GLU A 245 16.46 -12.07 15.03
CA GLU A 245 17.63 -11.98 14.17
C GLU A 245 17.71 -10.60 13.50
N VAL A 246 18.90 -10.02 13.46
CA VAL A 246 19.16 -8.77 12.76
C VAL A 246 19.43 -9.07 11.29
N ASP A 247 18.39 -8.97 10.45
CA ASP A 247 18.44 -9.20 9.00
C ASP A 247 19.44 -8.30 8.27
N THR A 248 19.59 -7.07 8.74
CA THR A 248 20.46 -6.08 8.11
C THR A 248 20.95 -5.11 9.17
N TYR A 249 22.27 -4.94 9.26
CA TYR A 249 22.88 -3.90 10.06
C TYR A 249 23.84 -3.07 9.20
N ARG A 250 23.48 -1.80 8.99
CA ARG A 250 24.37 -0.80 8.38
C ARG A 250 24.51 0.37 9.34
N SER A 251 25.73 0.57 9.79
CA SER A 251 26.12 1.72 10.56
C SER A 251 26.45 2.93 9.67
N PRO A 252 26.23 4.16 10.17
CA PRO A 252 26.72 5.37 9.54
C PRO A 252 28.24 5.48 9.72
N SER A 253 28.88 6.30 8.90
CA SER A 253 30.31 6.61 9.04
C SER A 253 30.58 8.11 8.88
N GLY A 254 31.83 8.51 8.72
CA GLY A 254 32.21 9.89 8.40
C GLY A 254 32.66 10.71 9.60
N PHE A 255 33.15 11.91 9.30
CA PHE A 255 33.84 12.76 10.27
C PHE A 255 32.97 13.13 11.47
N GLY A 256 33.52 12.94 12.67
CA GLY A 256 32.89 13.30 13.93
C GLY A 256 31.75 12.37 14.38
N ILE A 257 31.67 11.16 13.81
CA ILE A 257 30.84 10.07 14.34
C ILE A 257 31.77 8.97 14.88
N ARG A 258 31.55 8.59 16.13
CA ARG A 258 32.15 7.45 16.81
C ARG A 258 31.06 6.42 17.09
N LEU A 259 31.39 5.15 16.89
CA LEU A 259 30.49 4.03 17.15
C LEU A 259 31.17 3.02 18.08
N ASP A 260 30.49 2.69 19.17
CA ASP A 260 30.88 1.62 20.08
C ASP A 260 29.77 0.56 20.00
N ALA A 261 29.95 -0.40 19.07
CA ALA A 261 28.95 -1.44 18.79
C ALA A 261 28.93 -2.51 19.89
N GLY A 262 27.73 -2.91 20.30
CA GLY A 262 27.50 -4.02 21.22
C GLY A 262 27.24 -5.31 20.45
N THR A 263 25.97 -5.71 20.38
CA THR A 263 25.53 -6.98 19.79
C THR A 263 25.13 -6.88 18.31
N ALA A 264 25.30 -5.71 17.68
CA ALA A 264 24.71 -5.43 16.37
C ALA A 264 25.66 -5.73 15.19
N TYR A 265 25.34 -6.78 14.44
CA TYR A 265 25.88 -7.10 13.11
C TYR A 265 24.85 -7.88 12.30
N THR A 266 24.98 -7.94 10.99
CA THR A 266 24.07 -8.72 10.13
C THR A 266 24.14 -10.21 10.49
N GLY A 267 22.99 -10.82 10.80
CA GLY A 267 22.87 -12.19 11.30
C GLY A 267 23.05 -12.35 12.82
N ALA A 268 23.24 -11.25 13.56
CA ALA A 268 23.25 -11.31 15.02
C ALA A 268 21.88 -11.70 15.56
N ARG A 269 21.83 -12.56 16.59
CA ARG A 269 20.59 -12.90 17.29
C ARG A 269 20.52 -12.18 18.62
N VAL A 270 19.61 -11.21 18.73
CA VAL A 270 19.33 -10.48 19.97
C VAL A 270 18.52 -11.39 20.89
N THR A 271 19.01 -11.59 22.11
CA THR A 271 18.35 -12.44 23.11
C THR A 271 17.73 -11.60 24.21
N ARG A 272 16.66 -12.12 24.83
CA ARG A 272 15.96 -11.48 25.95
C ARG A 272 16.70 -11.49 27.30
N HIS A 273 17.92 -12.02 27.36
CA HIS A 273 18.63 -12.28 28.62
C HIS A 273 19.49 -11.10 29.10
N TYR A 274 19.81 -10.17 28.21
CA TYR A 274 20.69 -9.03 28.47
C TYR A 274 19.96 -7.71 28.19
N ASP A 275 20.67 -6.59 28.30
CA ASP A 275 20.13 -5.30 27.90
C ASP A 275 19.89 -5.24 26.37
N SER A 276 19.05 -4.30 25.97
CA SER A 276 18.59 -4.15 24.57
C SER A 276 19.58 -3.37 23.70
N LEU A 277 20.81 -3.13 24.16
CA LEU A 277 21.77 -2.26 23.48
C LEU A 277 22.30 -2.90 22.18
N LEU A 278 22.10 -2.20 21.07
CA LEU A 278 22.68 -2.54 19.78
C LEU A 278 24.03 -1.83 19.58
N VAL A 279 24.03 -0.50 19.68
CA VAL A 279 25.21 0.34 19.42
C VAL A 279 25.08 1.68 20.14
N LYS A 280 26.19 2.19 20.66
CA LYS A 280 26.30 3.57 21.12
C LYS A 280 26.82 4.44 19.98
N VAL A 281 26.18 5.57 19.75
CA VAL A 281 26.54 6.53 18.72
C VAL A 281 26.95 7.82 19.40
N THR A 282 28.19 8.25 19.20
CA THR A 282 28.69 9.52 19.73
C THR A 282 29.00 10.46 18.57
N GLY A 283 28.37 11.62 18.56
CA GLY A 283 28.64 12.68 17.60
C GLY A 283 29.45 13.80 18.25
N ARG A 284 30.38 14.40 17.51
CA ARG A 284 31.15 15.58 17.95
C ARG A 284 31.06 16.71 16.93
N GLY A 285 31.25 17.95 17.37
CA GLY A 285 31.20 19.15 16.53
C GLY A 285 31.75 20.37 17.26
N ASN A 286 31.93 21.47 16.55
CA ASN A 286 32.41 22.72 17.15
C ASN A 286 31.29 23.46 17.91
N THR A 287 30.03 23.28 17.49
CA THR A 287 28.86 23.85 18.17
C THR A 287 27.85 22.77 18.58
N PRO A 288 26.97 23.02 19.56
CA PRO A 288 25.95 22.06 19.98
C PRO A 288 24.99 21.70 18.84
N GLU A 289 24.69 22.65 17.96
CA GLU A 289 23.80 22.47 16.80
C GLU A 289 24.44 21.55 15.76
N GLU A 290 25.75 21.72 15.50
CA GLU A 290 26.48 20.86 14.58
C GLU A 290 26.46 19.39 15.06
N VAL A 291 26.60 19.16 16.37
CA VAL A 291 26.49 17.83 16.96
C VAL A 291 25.11 17.23 16.71
N VAL A 292 24.04 17.99 16.95
CA VAL A 292 22.66 17.54 16.70
C VAL A 292 22.47 17.18 15.22
N GLN A 293 22.93 18.02 14.30
CA GLN A 293 22.81 17.74 12.86
C GLN A 293 23.58 16.49 12.43
N ARG A 294 24.79 16.28 12.96
CA ARG A 294 25.58 15.07 12.70
C ARG A 294 24.90 13.82 13.26
N MET A 295 24.34 13.91 14.47
CA MET A 295 23.60 12.81 15.10
C MET A 295 22.32 12.49 14.32
N LEU A 296 21.53 13.48 13.92
CA LEU A 296 20.34 13.28 13.09
C LEU A 296 20.68 12.64 11.75
N ARG A 297 21.77 13.08 11.10
CA ARG A 297 22.27 12.44 9.87
C ARG A 297 22.64 10.97 10.13
N ALA A 298 23.41 10.69 11.17
CA ALA A 298 23.83 9.34 11.53
C ALA A 298 22.62 8.42 11.80
N LEU A 299 21.66 8.86 12.63
CA LEU A 299 20.41 8.13 12.93
C LEU A 299 19.57 7.87 11.68
N ARG A 300 19.48 8.84 10.76
CA ARG A 300 18.75 8.67 9.48
C ARG A 300 19.49 7.79 8.48
N GLU A 301 20.80 7.63 8.59
CA GLU A 301 21.61 6.78 7.71
C GLU A 301 21.64 5.32 8.19
N PHE A 302 21.49 5.07 9.50
CA PHE A 302 21.36 3.71 10.04
C PHE A 302 20.30 2.89 9.30
N ARG A 303 20.63 1.63 9.02
CA ARG A 303 19.65 0.64 8.57
C ARG A 303 19.77 -0.57 9.47
N VAL A 304 18.77 -0.74 10.34
CA VAL A 304 18.56 -1.94 11.15
C VAL A 304 17.25 -2.56 10.71
N ARG A 305 17.26 -3.85 10.36
CA ARG A 305 16.07 -4.64 10.02
C ARG A 305 16.11 -5.97 10.77
N GLY A 306 14.95 -6.61 10.92
CA GLY A 306 14.74 -7.85 11.66
C GLY A 306 14.30 -7.64 13.11
N VAL A 307 14.63 -6.49 13.70
CA VAL A 307 14.14 -6.04 15.01
C VAL A 307 13.74 -4.56 14.97
N ASN A 308 12.78 -4.18 15.80
CA ASN A 308 12.41 -2.79 16.07
C ASN A 308 13.55 -2.06 16.81
N THR A 309 13.54 -0.72 16.72
CA THR A 309 14.58 0.10 17.38
C THR A 309 14.00 1.41 17.90
N ASN A 310 14.65 1.99 18.90
CA ASN A 310 14.28 3.29 19.47
C ASN A 310 14.67 4.51 18.59
N MET A 311 15.23 4.31 17.40
CA MET A 311 15.72 5.39 16.53
C MET A 311 14.64 6.43 16.14
N PRO A 312 13.37 6.08 15.83
CA PRO A 312 12.33 7.07 15.54
C PRO A 312 12.14 8.07 16.68
N PHE A 313 12.14 7.56 17.92
CA PHE A 313 12.09 8.37 19.13
C PHE A 313 13.31 9.28 19.28
N LEU A 314 14.53 8.76 19.08
CA LEU A 314 15.75 9.57 19.12
C LEU A 314 15.73 10.69 18.06
N ILE A 315 15.24 10.42 16.85
CA ILE A 315 15.11 11.43 15.80
C ILE A 315 14.11 12.52 16.20
N GLY A 316 12.95 12.14 16.75
CA GLY A 316 11.96 13.08 17.27
C GLY A 316 12.53 13.96 18.39
N LEU A 317 13.19 13.33 19.36
CA LEU A 317 13.84 13.99 20.48
C LEU A 317 14.90 15.01 20.03
N LEU A 318 15.80 14.61 19.13
CA LEU A 318 16.87 15.49 18.62
C LEU A 318 16.35 16.58 17.67
N SER A 319 15.13 16.43 17.14
CA SER A 319 14.49 17.45 16.29
C SER A 319 13.61 18.42 17.09
N ASN A 320 13.45 18.22 18.40
CA ASN A 320 12.64 19.07 19.25
C ASN A 320 13.38 20.36 19.63
N ASP A 321 12.67 21.50 19.57
CA ASP A 321 13.23 22.82 19.82
C ASP A 321 13.72 23.02 21.27
N ASP A 322 12.98 22.50 22.26
CA ASP A 322 13.38 22.57 23.67
C ASP A 322 14.64 21.75 23.92
N PHE A 323 14.77 20.58 23.28
CA PHE A 323 16.02 19.81 23.28
C PHE A 323 17.19 20.59 22.67
N CYS A 324 17.00 21.18 21.50
CA CYS A 324 18.05 21.93 20.81
C CYS A 324 18.53 23.12 21.65
N ARG A 325 17.62 23.81 22.35
CA ARG A 325 17.91 24.99 23.18
C ARG A 325 18.31 24.69 24.62
N ALA A 326 18.41 23.41 25.00
CA ALA A 326 18.58 22.97 26.39
C ALA A 326 17.50 23.46 27.38
N ASN A 327 16.27 23.65 26.89
CA ASN A 327 15.11 23.94 27.73
C ASN A 327 14.46 22.65 28.23
N TYR A 328 15.24 21.80 28.92
CA TYR A 328 14.76 20.53 29.46
C TYR A 328 15.16 20.32 30.91
N THR A 329 14.41 19.43 31.57
CA THR A 329 14.64 18.90 32.92
C THR A 329 14.60 17.37 32.85
N THR A 330 14.84 16.69 33.97
CA THR A 330 14.79 15.22 34.07
C THR A 330 13.41 14.62 33.76
N ARG A 331 12.37 15.45 33.69
CA ARG A 331 11.01 15.05 33.32
C ARG A 331 10.64 15.34 31.86
N PHE A 332 11.54 15.93 31.08
CA PHE A 332 11.24 16.42 29.73
C PHE A 332 10.56 15.38 28.82
N ILE A 333 11.06 14.15 28.78
CA ILE A 333 10.46 13.08 27.96
C ILE A 333 9.08 12.69 28.50
N ASP A 334 8.93 12.59 29.82
CA ASP A 334 7.68 12.19 30.48
C ASP A 334 6.59 13.28 30.32
N ASP A 335 6.98 14.55 30.22
CA ASP A 335 6.08 15.71 30.10
C ASP A 335 5.86 16.16 28.62
N THR A 336 6.42 15.46 27.62
CA THR A 336 6.30 15.80 26.19
C THR A 336 5.68 14.65 25.36
N PRO A 337 4.34 14.48 25.36
CA PRO A 337 3.65 13.37 24.69
C PRO A 337 3.90 13.28 23.19
N ASP A 338 4.13 14.42 22.51
CA ASP A 338 4.36 14.48 21.06
C ASP A 338 5.60 13.68 20.63
N LEU A 339 6.57 13.45 21.52
CA LEU A 339 7.74 12.60 21.26
C LEU A 339 7.37 11.12 21.02
N MET A 340 6.14 10.72 21.37
CA MET A 340 5.59 9.37 21.16
C MET A 340 4.75 9.26 19.87
N THR A 341 4.68 10.32 19.07
CA THR A 341 3.97 10.32 17.79
C THR A 341 4.97 10.12 16.65
N PHE A 342 4.89 8.98 15.97
CA PHE A 342 5.85 8.62 14.91
C PHE A 342 5.22 8.66 13.51
N PRO A 343 5.91 9.22 12.50
CA PRO A 343 5.42 9.17 11.14
C PRO A 343 5.51 7.73 10.60
N ARG A 344 4.44 7.26 9.95
CA ARG A 344 4.43 5.93 9.29
C ARG A 344 5.55 5.82 8.25
N ARG A 345 6.44 4.84 8.44
CA ARG A 345 7.56 4.58 7.52
C ARG A 345 7.04 4.04 6.19
N ARG A 346 7.42 4.66 5.06
CA ARG A 346 7.02 4.20 3.72
C ARG A 346 7.89 3.02 3.28
N ASP A 347 7.36 1.80 3.39
CA ASP A 347 8.07 0.57 3.01
C ASP A 347 7.71 0.10 1.58
N ARG A 348 7.92 0.97 0.57
CA ARG A 348 7.51 0.68 -0.82
C ARG A 348 8.34 -0.46 -1.45
N VAL A 349 9.67 -0.41 -1.30
CA VAL A 349 10.60 -1.38 -1.90
C VAL A 349 10.37 -2.79 -1.35
N THR A 350 10.27 -2.94 -0.02
CA THR A 350 10.08 -4.27 0.57
C THR A 350 8.75 -4.89 0.17
N ARG A 351 7.67 -4.08 0.01
CA ARG A 351 6.38 -4.57 -0.49
C ARG A 351 6.46 -5.05 -1.95
N LEU A 352 7.18 -4.32 -2.82
CA LEU A 352 7.45 -4.77 -4.19
C LEU A 352 8.27 -6.06 -4.22
N LEU A 353 9.33 -6.15 -3.41
CA LEU A 353 10.12 -7.39 -3.31
C LEU A 353 9.25 -8.56 -2.87
N ARG A 354 8.34 -8.37 -1.90
CA ARG A 354 7.41 -9.43 -1.45
C ARG A 354 6.57 -9.97 -2.59
N PHE A 355 6.03 -9.10 -3.45
CA PHE A 355 5.27 -9.53 -4.63
C PHE A 355 6.15 -10.30 -5.62
N ILE A 356 7.30 -9.73 -5.98
CA ILE A 356 8.24 -10.36 -6.93
C ILE A 356 8.69 -11.73 -6.41
N GLY A 357 8.99 -11.84 -5.12
CA GLY A 357 9.33 -13.10 -4.47
C GLY A 357 8.18 -14.10 -4.46
N ASP A 358 6.95 -13.65 -4.19
CA ASP A 358 5.75 -14.50 -4.22
C ASP A 358 5.53 -15.10 -5.61
N VAL A 359 5.56 -14.27 -6.65
CA VAL A 359 5.40 -14.73 -8.04
C VAL A 359 6.57 -15.64 -8.44
N THR A 360 7.80 -15.35 -8.01
CA THR A 360 8.98 -16.17 -8.33
C THR A 360 8.92 -17.56 -7.70
N ILE A 361 8.34 -17.70 -6.50
CA ILE A 361 8.20 -19.00 -5.82
C ILE A 361 6.93 -19.72 -6.25
N ASN A 362 5.78 -19.04 -6.18
CA ASN A 362 4.46 -19.65 -6.31
C ASN A 362 3.87 -19.57 -7.72
N GLY A 363 4.50 -18.81 -8.62
CA GLY A 363 3.93 -18.46 -9.91
C GLY A 363 2.79 -17.44 -9.79
N ASN A 364 2.29 -16.98 -10.94
CA ASN A 364 1.08 -16.16 -11.02
C ASN A 364 -0.10 -17.05 -11.48
N PRO A 365 -1.21 -17.10 -10.71
CA PRO A 365 -2.38 -17.91 -11.04
C PRO A 365 -2.96 -17.64 -12.43
N GLU A 366 -2.87 -16.40 -12.93
CA GLU A 366 -3.43 -15.99 -14.22
C GLU A 366 -2.77 -16.68 -15.42
N VAL A 367 -1.51 -17.11 -15.27
CA VAL A 367 -0.73 -17.77 -16.34
C VAL A 367 -0.39 -19.22 -16.01
N ALA A 368 -0.92 -19.76 -14.90
CA ALA A 368 -0.66 -21.13 -14.48
C ALA A 368 -1.15 -22.12 -15.53
N GLY A 369 -0.27 -23.04 -15.95
CA GLY A 369 -0.57 -24.04 -16.98
C GLY A 369 -0.72 -23.48 -18.40
N ARG A 370 -0.43 -22.20 -18.63
CA ARG A 370 -0.53 -21.55 -19.94
C ARG A 370 0.83 -21.44 -20.65
N ARG A 371 0.80 -21.02 -21.91
CA ARG A 371 2.02 -20.79 -22.71
C ARG A 371 2.89 -19.71 -22.06
N ILE A 372 4.16 -20.03 -21.84
CA ILE A 372 5.17 -19.08 -21.36
C ILE A 372 5.93 -18.54 -22.58
N PRO A 373 6.11 -17.21 -22.71
CA PRO A 373 6.86 -16.63 -23.82
C PRO A 373 8.34 -17.03 -23.73
N GLN A 374 8.87 -17.53 -24.84
CA GLN A 374 10.29 -17.89 -24.95
C GLN A 374 11.07 -16.70 -25.48
N SER A 375 11.91 -16.08 -24.62
CA SER A 375 12.78 -14.95 -24.97
C SER A 375 12.05 -13.80 -25.71
N PRO A 376 10.98 -13.23 -25.12
CA PRO A 376 10.25 -12.13 -25.75
C PRO A 376 11.15 -10.92 -25.97
N ARG A 377 10.94 -10.21 -27.07
CA ARG A 377 11.63 -8.95 -27.39
C ARG A 377 11.34 -7.90 -26.33
N GLU A 378 12.34 -7.10 -25.99
CA GLU A 378 12.15 -5.95 -25.11
C GLU A 378 11.39 -4.85 -25.86
N PRO A 379 10.24 -4.38 -25.33
CA PRO A 379 9.51 -3.27 -25.95
C PRO A 379 10.34 -1.98 -25.90
N ARG A 380 10.57 -1.36 -27.06
CA ARG A 380 11.34 -0.11 -27.16
C ARG A 380 10.45 1.00 -27.66
N VAL A 381 10.27 2.02 -26.81
CA VAL A 381 9.57 3.25 -27.19
C VAL A 381 10.38 3.95 -28.30
N PRO A 382 9.74 4.42 -29.39
CA PRO A 382 10.44 5.16 -30.45
C PRO A 382 11.20 6.38 -29.90
N PRO A 383 12.34 6.78 -30.49
CA PRO A 383 13.13 7.91 -30.02
C PRO A 383 12.44 9.27 -30.29
N LEU A 384 12.05 9.99 -29.22
CA LEU A 384 11.18 11.18 -29.31
C LEU A 384 11.89 12.53 -29.35
N ALA A 385 13.21 12.57 -29.11
CA ALA A 385 13.97 13.80 -28.77
C ALA A 385 13.91 14.97 -29.78
N LYS A 386 13.29 14.79 -30.96
CA LYS A 386 13.17 15.78 -32.03
C LYS A 386 11.74 16.19 -32.36
N LEU A 387 10.72 15.57 -31.75
CA LEU A 387 9.31 15.83 -32.08
C LEU A 387 8.65 16.67 -30.97
N PRO A 388 8.08 17.85 -31.27
CA PRO A 388 7.26 18.58 -30.32
C PRO A 388 5.89 17.89 -30.14
N VAL A 389 5.21 18.17 -29.02
CA VAL A 389 3.78 17.87 -28.91
C VAL A 389 3.03 18.94 -29.70
N LEU A 390 2.28 18.54 -30.73
CA LEU A 390 1.47 19.44 -31.55
C LEU A 390 0.03 19.49 -31.02
N PRO A 391 -0.68 20.62 -31.12
CA PRO A 391 -2.10 20.66 -30.75
C PRO A 391 -2.90 19.61 -31.55
N GLY A 392 -3.72 18.84 -30.85
CA GLY A 392 -4.53 17.78 -31.42
C GLY A 392 -6.02 17.98 -31.12
N SER A 393 -6.77 16.88 -31.14
CA SER A 393 -8.21 16.89 -30.92
C SER A 393 -8.62 17.37 -29.53
N ARG A 394 -7.76 17.22 -28.51
CA ARG A 394 -8.06 17.65 -27.14
C ARG A 394 -8.13 19.16 -27.02
N GLU A 395 -7.14 19.86 -27.57
CA GLU A 395 -7.13 21.33 -27.59
C GLU A 395 -8.29 21.86 -28.42
N ARG A 396 -8.66 21.17 -29.52
CA ARG A 396 -9.85 21.54 -30.30
C ARG A 396 -11.14 21.44 -29.50
N LEU A 397 -11.30 20.41 -28.68
CA LEU A 397 -12.47 20.32 -27.79
C LEU A 397 -12.47 21.45 -26.74
N ASP A 398 -11.32 21.79 -26.16
CA ASP A 398 -11.22 22.91 -25.22
C ASP A 398 -11.57 24.26 -25.87
N GLU A 399 -11.17 24.47 -27.13
CA GLU A 399 -11.43 25.69 -27.88
C GLU A 399 -12.90 25.83 -28.30
N LEU A 400 -13.52 24.73 -28.75
CA LEU A 400 -14.81 24.76 -29.44
C LEU A 400 -16.01 24.34 -28.56
N GLY A 401 -15.75 23.63 -27.46
CA GLY A 401 -16.78 22.90 -26.72
C GLY A 401 -17.35 21.72 -27.53
N ALA A 402 -18.19 20.90 -26.89
CA ALA A 402 -18.69 19.65 -27.48
C ALA A 402 -19.49 19.86 -28.79
N GLU A 403 -20.42 20.82 -28.81
CA GLU A 403 -21.22 21.16 -30.00
C GLU A 403 -20.38 21.71 -31.16
N GLY A 404 -19.47 22.65 -30.84
CA GLY A 404 -18.56 23.21 -31.84
C GLY A 404 -17.60 22.16 -32.40
N PHE A 405 -17.18 21.20 -31.57
CA PHE A 405 -16.36 20.08 -31.98
C PHE A 405 -17.11 19.12 -32.91
N ALA A 406 -18.37 18.77 -32.62
CA ALA A 406 -19.20 17.96 -33.50
C ALA A 406 -19.37 18.62 -34.89
N HIS A 407 -19.59 19.94 -34.92
CA HIS A 407 -19.63 20.69 -36.16
C HIS A 407 -18.28 20.69 -36.90
N TRP A 408 -17.16 20.79 -36.16
CA TRP A 408 -15.82 20.68 -36.73
C TRP A 408 -15.59 19.31 -37.38
N MET A 409 -16.03 18.21 -36.76
CA MET A 409 -15.90 16.86 -37.34
C MET A 409 -16.56 16.77 -38.72
N LEU A 410 -17.79 17.29 -38.86
CA LEU A 410 -18.55 17.29 -40.12
C LEU A 410 -17.86 18.08 -41.25
N GLN A 411 -17.03 19.06 -40.89
CA GLN A 411 -16.30 19.88 -41.87
C GLN A 411 -14.99 19.25 -42.33
N GLN A 412 -14.55 18.14 -41.72
CA GLN A 412 -13.27 17.54 -42.05
C GLN A 412 -13.32 16.82 -43.40
N PRO A 413 -12.45 17.18 -44.36
CA PRO A 413 -12.36 16.43 -45.61
C PRO A 413 -11.78 15.03 -45.38
N GLN A 414 -10.84 14.87 -44.45
CA GLN A 414 -10.31 13.57 -44.03
C GLN A 414 -11.35 12.75 -43.26
N VAL A 415 -11.27 11.42 -43.33
CA VAL A 415 -11.90 10.58 -42.31
C VAL A 415 -11.03 10.60 -41.05
N LEU A 416 -11.67 10.84 -39.91
CA LEU A 416 -11.01 10.85 -38.61
C LEU A 416 -10.83 9.42 -38.09
N VAL A 417 -9.82 9.19 -37.25
CA VAL A 417 -9.47 7.85 -36.79
C VAL A 417 -9.34 7.79 -35.28
N THR A 418 -10.00 6.81 -34.67
CA THR A 418 -9.84 6.43 -33.26
C THR A 418 -9.00 5.17 -33.16
N ASP A 419 -7.93 5.20 -32.36
CA ASP A 419 -7.11 4.01 -32.07
C ASP A 419 -7.69 3.23 -30.87
N THR A 420 -8.05 1.96 -31.06
CA THR A 420 -8.61 1.07 -30.03
C THR A 420 -7.57 0.17 -29.36
N THR A 421 -6.29 0.33 -29.69
CA THR A 421 -5.18 -0.52 -29.20
C THR A 421 -5.11 -0.58 -27.67
N PHE A 422 -5.50 0.50 -26.99
CA PHE A 422 -5.42 0.66 -25.54
C PHE A 422 -6.62 0.06 -24.80
N ARG A 423 -7.67 -0.36 -25.49
CA ARG A 423 -8.90 -0.89 -24.90
C ARG A 423 -9.42 -2.11 -25.65
N ASP A 424 -10.09 -1.93 -26.78
CA ASP A 424 -10.85 -3.01 -27.42
C ASP A 424 -9.98 -4.08 -28.07
N ALA A 425 -8.82 -3.67 -28.60
CA ALA A 425 -7.93 -4.59 -29.29
C ALA A 425 -7.43 -5.69 -28.37
N HIS A 426 -6.86 -5.31 -27.21
CA HIS A 426 -6.39 -6.29 -26.22
C HIS A 426 -7.53 -6.93 -25.43
N GLN A 427 -8.69 -6.28 -25.31
CA GLN A 427 -9.90 -6.92 -24.81
C GLN A 427 -10.32 -8.11 -25.68
N SER A 428 -10.19 -7.97 -27.01
CA SER A 428 -10.57 -8.98 -27.98
C SER A 428 -9.52 -10.09 -28.15
N LEU A 429 -8.23 -9.70 -28.19
CA LEU A 429 -7.11 -10.61 -28.49
C LEU A 429 -6.46 -11.25 -27.26
N LEU A 430 -6.41 -10.53 -26.13
CA LEU A 430 -5.54 -10.86 -24.98
C LEU A 430 -6.32 -10.85 -23.67
N ALA A 431 -7.63 -11.12 -23.71
CA ALA A 431 -8.51 -11.14 -22.55
C ALA A 431 -8.38 -9.89 -21.65
N THR A 432 -8.16 -8.72 -22.25
CA THR A 432 -8.00 -7.43 -21.55
C THR A 432 -6.79 -7.34 -20.62
N ARG A 433 -5.76 -8.19 -20.82
CA ARG A 433 -4.64 -8.31 -19.87
C ARG A 433 -3.52 -7.28 -20.07
N VAL A 434 -3.57 -6.44 -21.11
CA VAL A 434 -2.52 -5.43 -21.32
C VAL A 434 -2.48 -4.44 -20.14
N ARG A 435 -1.27 -4.27 -19.60
CA ARG A 435 -1.01 -3.62 -18.31
C ARG A 435 -0.73 -2.14 -18.46
N SER A 436 -0.94 -1.40 -17.38
CA SER A 436 -0.67 0.04 -17.34
C SER A 436 0.80 0.34 -17.66
N TYR A 437 1.71 -0.56 -17.26
CA TYR A 437 3.15 -0.47 -17.55
C TYR A 437 3.42 -0.24 -19.05
N ASP A 438 2.85 -1.08 -19.91
CA ASP A 438 3.08 -1.02 -21.36
C ASP A 438 2.25 0.11 -22.02
N LEU A 439 1.01 0.33 -21.56
CA LEU A 439 0.16 1.40 -22.08
C LEU A 439 0.76 2.80 -21.83
N ILE A 440 1.22 3.06 -20.61
CA ILE A 440 1.76 4.36 -20.20
C ILE A 440 3.10 4.64 -20.89
N ALA A 441 3.94 3.61 -21.05
CA ALA A 441 5.28 3.76 -21.62
C ALA A 441 5.29 4.37 -23.03
N VAL A 442 4.25 4.10 -23.84
CA VAL A 442 4.16 4.57 -25.24
C VAL A 442 3.29 5.83 -25.41
N ALA A 443 2.66 6.32 -24.33
CA ALA A 443 1.72 7.46 -24.39
C ALA A 443 2.35 8.74 -25.00
N ASP A 444 3.53 9.17 -24.53
CA ASP A 444 4.22 10.37 -25.08
C ASP A 444 4.61 10.19 -26.56
N ALA A 445 4.84 8.96 -27.01
CA ALA A 445 5.11 8.68 -28.41
C ALA A 445 3.86 8.92 -29.27
N TYR A 446 2.68 8.45 -28.83
CA TYR A 446 1.41 8.74 -29.50
C TYR A 446 1.15 10.23 -29.62
N ALA A 447 1.31 10.97 -28.51
CA ALA A 447 1.11 12.41 -28.44
C ALA A 447 1.90 13.20 -29.50
N ARG A 448 3.15 12.78 -29.74
CA ARG A 448 4.08 13.46 -30.66
C ARG A 448 3.98 12.95 -32.10
N MET A 449 3.76 11.65 -32.27
CA MET A 449 3.86 10.98 -33.57
C MET A 449 2.53 10.94 -34.31
N LEU A 450 1.40 10.88 -33.60
CA LEU A 450 0.05 10.80 -34.18
C LEU A 450 -0.93 11.85 -33.61
N PRO A 451 -0.59 13.15 -33.58
CA PRO A 451 -1.47 14.19 -33.06
C PRO A 451 -2.77 14.37 -33.87
N GLN A 452 -2.89 13.76 -35.05
CA GLN A 452 -4.07 13.81 -35.92
C GLN A 452 -5.16 12.79 -35.54
N LEU A 453 -4.90 11.87 -34.60
CA LEU A 453 -5.93 10.97 -34.10
C LEU A 453 -7.12 11.76 -33.54
N LEU A 454 -8.34 11.29 -33.82
CA LEU A 454 -9.54 11.80 -33.16
C LEU A 454 -9.45 11.51 -31.67
N SER A 455 -9.27 10.24 -31.32
CA SER A 455 -9.15 9.81 -29.94
C SER A 455 -8.33 8.53 -29.83
N VAL A 456 -7.89 8.24 -28.61
CA VAL A 456 -7.44 6.91 -28.22
C VAL A 456 -8.52 6.34 -27.30
N GLU A 457 -9.12 5.23 -27.71
CA GLU A 457 -10.01 4.48 -26.84
C GLU A 457 -9.18 3.66 -25.85
N CYS A 458 -9.12 4.12 -24.61
CA CYS A 458 -8.19 3.61 -23.61
C CYS A 458 -8.87 3.17 -22.30
N TRP A 459 -10.19 3.26 -22.22
CA TRP A 459 -10.90 3.07 -20.96
C TRP A 459 -12.33 2.55 -21.11
N GLY A 460 -12.94 2.12 -20.01
CA GLY A 460 -14.27 1.48 -20.03
C GLY A 460 -14.23 0.06 -20.61
N GLY A 461 -15.39 -0.48 -20.97
CA GLY A 461 -15.53 -1.91 -21.28
C GLY A 461 -15.03 -2.78 -20.12
N ALA A 462 -14.30 -3.86 -20.42
CA ALA A 462 -13.80 -4.78 -19.39
C ALA A 462 -12.56 -4.27 -18.63
N THR A 463 -11.93 -3.17 -19.09
CA THR A 463 -10.64 -2.72 -18.54
C THR A 463 -10.72 -2.33 -17.07
N PHE A 464 -11.86 -1.80 -16.62
CA PHE A 464 -12.03 -1.30 -15.26
C PHE A 464 -11.98 -2.43 -14.22
N ASP A 465 -12.79 -3.48 -14.40
CA ASP A 465 -12.80 -4.68 -13.55
C ASP A 465 -11.48 -5.47 -13.68
N VAL A 466 -11.01 -5.70 -14.91
CA VAL A 466 -9.82 -6.53 -15.15
C VAL A 466 -8.55 -5.93 -14.56
N ALA A 467 -8.40 -4.59 -14.63
CA ALA A 467 -7.26 -3.90 -14.00
C ALA A 467 -7.17 -4.20 -12.51
N MET A 468 -8.28 -4.11 -11.78
CA MET A 468 -8.31 -4.37 -10.34
C MET A 468 -8.21 -5.87 -10.03
N ARG A 469 -9.05 -6.68 -10.68
CA ARG A 469 -9.24 -8.10 -10.35
C ARG A 469 -8.04 -8.98 -10.70
N PHE A 470 -7.45 -8.76 -11.86
CA PHE A 470 -6.46 -9.68 -12.43
C PHE A 470 -5.07 -9.05 -12.55
N LEU A 471 -5.00 -7.74 -12.73
CA LEU A 471 -3.72 -7.02 -12.87
C LEU A 471 -3.26 -6.37 -11.56
N ASN A 472 -4.13 -6.29 -10.54
CA ASN A 472 -3.86 -5.61 -9.27
C ASN A 472 -3.39 -4.15 -9.47
N GLU A 473 -4.02 -3.45 -10.41
CA GLU A 473 -3.71 -2.08 -10.81
C GLU A 473 -4.95 -1.18 -10.69
N CYS A 474 -4.75 0.10 -10.41
CA CYS A 474 -5.85 1.06 -10.35
C CYS A 474 -6.20 1.53 -11.78
N PRO A 475 -7.45 1.35 -12.27
CA PRO A 475 -7.84 1.86 -13.58
C PRO A 475 -7.77 3.39 -13.64
N TRP A 476 -8.06 4.10 -12.54
CA TRP A 476 -8.03 5.57 -12.49
C TRP A 476 -6.61 6.10 -12.69
N GLN A 477 -5.64 5.51 -11.99
CA GLN A 477 -4.22 5.84 -12.14
C GLN A 477 -3.74 5.60 -13.58
N ARG A 478 -4.25 4.56 -14.25
CA ARG A 478 -3.99 4.33 -15.68
C ARG A 478 -4.51 5.47 -16.53
N LEU A 479 -5.77 5.88 -16.34
CA LEU A 479 -6.37 6.99 -17.11
C LEU A 479 -5.61 8.29 -16.91
N GLU A 480 -5.31 8.66 -15.67
CA GLU A 480 -4.61 9.90 -15.33
C GLU A 480 -3.20 9.93 -15.94
N ALA A 481 -2.46 8.82 -15.83
CA ALA A 481 -1.12 8.71 -16.43
C ALA A 481 -1.15 8.74 -17.97
N LEU A 482 -2.16 8.13 -18.60
CA LEU A 482 -2.37 8.23 -20.05
C LEU A 482 -2.75 9.65 -20.47
N ARG A 483 -3.60 10.32 -19.68
CA ARG A 483 -4.01 11.71 -19.90
C ARG A 483 -2.82 12.66 -19.83
N GLU A 484 -1.93 12.46 -18.86
CA GLU A 484 -0.67 13.19 -18.71
C GLU A 484 0.31 12.90 -19.87
N GLY A 485 0.40 11.63 -20.29
CA GLY A 485 1.29 11.21 -21.39
C GLY A 485 0.82 11.60 -22.79
N MET A 486 -0.49 11.75 -23.01
CA MET A 486 -1.09 12.13 -24.30
C MET A 486 -1.91 13.41 -24.19
N PRO A 487 -1.38 14.56 -23.75
CA PRO A 487 -2.18 15.74 -23.35
C PRO A 487 -3.00 16.38 -24.49
N ASN A 488 -2.68 16.07 -25.75
CA ASN A 488 -3.24 16.68 -26.96
C ASN A 488 -4.26 15.81 -27.72
N ILE A 489 -4.44 14.54 -27.33
CA ILE A 489 -5.37 13.61 -28.00
C ILE A 489 -6.57 13.35 -27.08
N LEU A 490 -7.79 13.29 -27.62
CA LEU A 490 -8.96 12.93 -26.81
C LEU A 490 -8.84 11.51 -26.28
N THR A 491 -9.17 11.30 -25.01
CA THR A 491 -9.33 9.97 -24.44
C THR A 491 -10.80 9.55 -24.58
N GLN A 492 -11.02 8.32 -25.03
CA GLN A 492 -12.36 7.78 -25.23
C GLN A 492 -12.59 6.58 -24.34
N MET A 493 -13.81 6.47 -23.82
CA MET A 493 -14.27 5.30 -23.09
C MET A 493 -15.54 4.69 -23.68
N LEU A 494 -15.67 3.37 -23.52
CA LEU A 494 -16.93 2.66 -23.73
C LEU A 494 -17.72 2.60 -22.41
N LEU A 495 -18.90 3.21 -22.38
CA LEU A 495 -19.78 3.28 -21.21
C LEU A 495 -21.10 2.57 -21.50
N ARG A 496 -21.50 1.62 -20.65
CA ARG A 496 -22.82 1.01 -20.74
C ARG A 496 -23.82 1.87 -19.97
N ALA A 497 -24.91 2.22 -20.63
CA ALA A 497 -25.98 3.10 -20.15
C ALA A 497 -26.36 2.94 -18.66
N SER A 498 -27.07 1.89 -18.28
CA SER A 498 -27.64 1.71 -16.94
C SER A 498 -26.66 1.22 -15.88
N ASN A 499 -25.47 0.78 -16.29
CA ASN A 499 -24.54 0.08 -15.41
C ASN A 499 -23.14 0.72 -15.39
N ALA A 500 -22.94 1.83 -16.11
CA ALA A 500 -21.63 2.42 -16.36
C ALA A 500 -20.58 1.38 -16.83
N VAL A 501 -19.73 0.91 -15.92
CA VAL A 501 -18.72 -0.14 -16.18
C VAL A 501 -18.96 -1.43 -15.39
N GLY A 502 -20.03 -1.51 -14.59
CA GLY A 502 -20.37 -2.63 -13.72
C GLY A 502 -21.17 -3.75 -14.40
N TYR A 503 -21.63 -4.74 -13.60
CA TYR A 503 -22.41 -5.90 -14.08
C TYR A 503 -23.88 -5.92 -13.63
N THR A 504 -24.31 -5.02 -12.74
CA THR A 504 -25.70 -4.89 -12.28
C THR A 504 -26.22 -3.49 -12.61
N ASN A 505 -27.54 -3.28 -12.57
CA ASN A 505 -28.09 -1.93 -12.67
C ASN A 505 -27.79 -1.15 -11.40
N TYR A 506 -27.57 0.14 -11.58
CA TYR A 506 -27.38 1.07 -10.48
C TYR A 506 -28.46 2.15 -10.49
N PRO A 507 -28.77 2.74 -9.32
CA PRO A 507 -29.56 3.95 -9.26
C PRO A 507 -28.92 5.08 -10.08
N ASP A 508 -29.74 6.00 -10.59
CA ASP A 508 -29.28 7.08 -11.48
C ASP A 508 -28.19 7.96 -10.88
N ASN A 509 -28.23 8.20 -9.56
CA ASN A 509 -27.22 9.01 -8.88
C ASN A 509 -25.85 8.35 -8.83
N VAL A 510 -25.78 7.01 -8.85
CA VAL A 510 -24.51 6.26 -8.93
C VAL A 510 -23.91 6.36 -10.33
N VAL A 511 -24.73 6.23 -11.39
CA VAL A 511 -24.28 6.38 -12.77
C VAL A 511 -23.77 7.80 -13.01
N ARG A 512 -24.53 8.82 -12.58
CA ARG A 512 -24.12 10.23 -12.62
C ARG A 512 -22.79 10.47 -11.89
N TYR A 513 -22.66 9.95 -10.66
CA TYR A 513 -21.43 10.06 -9.89
C TYR A 513 -20.23 9.45 -10.62
N PHE A 514 -20.38 8.25 -11.20
CA PHE A 514 -19.30 7.62 -11.96
C PHE A 514 -18.88 8.46 -13.18
N VAL A 515 -19.85 8.98 -13.94
CA VAL A 515 -19.57 9.80 -15.12
C VAL A 515 -18.83 11.09 -14.76
N ASP A 516 -19.25 11.77 -13.69
CA ASP A 516 -18.57 12.96 -13.16
C ASP A 516 -17.10 12.68 -12.79
N GLN A 517 -16.86 11.57 -12.09
CA GLN A 517 -15.50 11.17 -11.72
C GLN A 517 -14.66 10.77 -12.95
N ALA A 518 -15.25 10.10 -13.94
CA ALA A 518 -14.58 9.76 -15.20
C ALA A 518 -14.21 11.00 -16.03
N ALA A 519 -15.12 11.97 -16.12
CA ALA A 519 -14.86 13.23 -16.82
C ALA A 519 -13.75 14.03 -16.12
N THR A 520 -13.78 14.08 -14.78
CA THR A 520 -12.77 14.76 -13.95
C THR A 520 -11.38 14.12 -14.07
N ALA A 521 -11.32 12.79 -14.08
CA ALA A 521 -10.06 12.04 -14.27
C ALA A 521 -9.48 12.18 -15.69
N GLY A 522 -10.30 12.62 -16.65
CA GLY A 522 -9.84 13.03 -17.96
C GLY A 522 -10.33 12.17 -19.12
N VAL A 523 -11.52 11.55 -19.03
CA VAL A 523 -12.28 11.05 -20.19
C VAL A 523 -12.85 12.24 -20.97
N ASP A 524 -12.71 12.23 -22.30
CA ASP A 524 -13.26 13.29 -23.16
C ASP A 524 -14.42 12.86 -24.04
N ILE A 525 -14.44 11.60 -24.49
CA ILE A 525 -15.54 11.02 -25.28
C ILE A 525 -16.15 9.85 -24.51
N PHE A 526 -17.44 9.96 -24.21
CA PHE A 526 -18.25 8.87 -23.67
C PHE A 526 -19.03 8.21 -24.79
N ARG A 527 -18.59 7.02 -25.23
CA ARG A 527 -19.37 6.17 -26.13
C ARG A 527 -20.40 5.41 -25.30
N VAL A 528 -21.60 5.95 -25.23
CA VAL A 528 -22.72 5.40 -24.47
C VAL A 528 -23.48 4.42 -25.35
N PHE A 529 -23.66 3.18 -24.89
CA PHE A 529 -24.46 2.17 -25.59
C PHE A 529 -25.38 1.43 -24.61
N ASP A 530 -26.45 0.86 -25.13
CA ASP A 530 -27.31 -0.10 -24.42
C ASP A 530 -27.25 -1.47 -25.10
N SER A 531 -27.27 -2.55 -24.31
CA SER A 531 -27.12 -3.91 -24.85
C SER A 531 -28.30 -4.39 -25.69
N LEU A 532 -29.42 -3.67 -25.69
CA LEU A 532 -30.64 -3.94 -26.43
C LEU A 532 -31.05 -2.74 -27.31
N ASN A 533 -30.16 -1.75 -27.50
CA ASN A 533 -30.44 -0.47 -28.16
C ASN A 533 -31.65 0.28 -27.57
N TRP A 534 -31.90 0.13 -26.27
CA TRP A 534 -33.01 0.79 -25.62
C TRP A 534 -32.62 2.22 -25.21
N ILE A 535 -32.99 3.20 -26.05
CA ILE A 535 -32.60 4.61 -25.88
C ILE A 535 -33.02 5.18 -24.52
N GLU A 536 -34.18 4.78 -24.00
CA GLU A 536 -34.64 5.21 -22.68
C GLU A 536 -33.64 4.85 -21.58
N ASN A 537 -32.98 3.70 -21.72
CA ASN A 537 -31.97 3.26 -20.77
C ASN A 537 -30.69 4.09 -20.85
N MET A 538 -30.40 4.68 -22.03
CA MET A 538 -29.20 5.48 -22.32
C MET A 538 -29.29 6.92 -21.81
N ARG A 539 -30.50 7.46 -21.64
CA ARG A 539 -30.73 8.89 -21.33
C ARG A 539 -29.92 9.39 -20.14
N VAL A 540 -29.94 8.66 -19.02
CA VAL A 540 -29.24 9.09 -17.79
C VAL A 540 -27.75 9.27 -18.01
N ALA A 541 -27.10 8.35 -18.75
CA ALA A 541 -25.68 8.43 -19.03
C ALA A 541 -25.36 9.50 -20.08
N ILE A 542 -26.22 9.68 -21.09
CA ILE A 542 -26.10 10.75 -22.10
C ILE A 542 -26.19 12.12 -21.43
N ASP A 543 -27.24 12.34 -20.61
CA ASP A 543 -27.46 13.58 -19.89
C ASP A 543 -26.29 13.87 -18.95
N ALA A 544 -25.89 12.89 -18.12
CA ALA A 544 -24.78 13.03 -17.18
C ALA A 544 -23.48 13.40 -17.89
N ALA A 545 -23.16 12.75 -19.01
CA ALA A 545 -21.93 13.04 -19.75
C ALA A 545 -21.99 14.42 -20.42
N GLY A 546 -23.14 14.80 -20.98
CA GLY A 546 -23.37 16.13 -21.55
C GLY A 546 -23.25 17.25 -20.51
N GLU A 547 -23.77 17.05 -19.30
CA GLU A 547 -23.68 17.98 -18.16
C GLU A 547 -22.23 18.30 -17.76
N THR A 548 -21.27 17.39 -18.02
CA THR A 548 -19.83 17.62 -17.75
C THR A 548 -19.13 18.49 -18.81
N GLY A 549 -19.78 18.80 -19.93
CA GLY A 549 -19.18 19.51 -21.07
C GLY A 549 -18.27 18.67 -21.95
N LYS A 550 -18.25 17.34 -21.75
CA LYS A 550 -17.52 16.37 -22.58
C LYS A 550 -18.35 15.93 -23.79
N LEU A 551 -17.71 15.21 -24.72
CA LEU A 551 -18.39 14.66 -25.90
C LEU A 551 -19.18 13.40 -25.53
N VAL A 552 -20.38 13.31 -26.09
CA VAL A 552 -21.27 12.16 -25.93
C VAL A 552 -21.48 11.53 -27.28
N GLU A 553 -21.04 10.29 -27.42
CA GLU A 553 -21.30 9.46 -28.58
C GLU A 553 -22.40 8.45 -28.22
N GLY A 554 -23.62 8.71 -28.68
CA GLY A 554 -24.74 7.77 -28.53
C GLY A 554 -24.63 6.67 -29.57
N ALA A 555 -24.44 5.43 -29.14
CA ALA A 555 -24.11 4.32 -30.03
C ALA A 555 -25.27 3.35 -30.25
N ILE A 556 -25.51 3.01 -31.52
CA ILE A 556 -26.41 1.93 -31.96
C ILE A 556 -25.58 0.67 -32.17
N CYS A 557 -25.91 -0.41 -31.47
CA CYS A 557 -25.34 -1.73 -31.74
C CYS A 557 -25.93 -2.32 -33.03
N PHE A 558 -25.07 -2.68 -33.98
CA PHE A 558 -25.47 -3.29 -35.25
C PHE A 558 -25.68 -4.80 -35.10
N THR A 559 -26.80 -5.31 -35.61
CA THR A 559 -27.12 -6.74 -35.69
C THR A 559 -27.98 -7.03 -36.93
N GLY A 560 -28.23 -8.31 -37.20
CA GLY A 560 -29.01 -8.72 -38.36
C GLY A 560 -28.26 -8.59 -39.68
N ASN A 561 -29.00 -8.53 -40.78
CA ASN A 561 -28.44 -8.58 -42.13
C ASN A 561 -29.23 -7.68 -43.08
N LEU A 562 -28.83 -6.41 -43.19
CA LEU A 562 -29.47 -5.45 -44.10
C LEU A 562 -29.36 -5.83 -45.58
N SER A 563 -28.40 -6.68 -45.96
CA SER A 563 -28.28 -7.17 -47.34
C SER A 563 -29.28 -8.29 -47.67
N ASP A 564 -29.99 -8.84 -46.68
CA ASP A 564 -31.02 -9.84 -46.88
C ASP A 564 -32.42 -9.16 -46.94
N PRO A 565 -33.11 -9.23 -48.09
CA PRO A 565 -34.45 -8.64 -48.22
C PRO A 565 -35.51 -9.30 -47.32
N GLN A 566 -35.21 -10.47 -46.72
CA GLN A 566 -36.09 -11.13 -45.75
C GLN A 566 -35.85 -10.66 -44.31
N CYS A 567 -34.81 -9.86 -44.04
CA CYS A 567 -34.54 -9.30 -42.72
C CYS A 567 -35.58 -8.21 -42.38
N SER A 568 -36.62 -8.58 -41.64
CA SER A 568 -37.74 -7.68 -41.33
C SER A 568 -37.63 -6.99 -39.96
N LYS A 569 -36.86 -7.55 -39.01
CA LYS A 569 -36.77 -7.04 -37.63
C LYS A 569 -35.81 -5.86 -37.52
N TYR A 570 -34.55 -6.07 -37.89
CA TYR A 570 -33.48 -5.06 -37.87
C TYR A 570 -33.25 -4.50 -39.28
N ASN A 571 -34.27 -3.86 -39.82
CA ASN A 571 -34.26 -3.27 -41.15
C ASN A 571 -33.68 -1.84 -41.13
N LEU A 572 -33.62 -1.17 -42.29
CA LEU A 572 -33.06 0.19 -42.38
C LEU A 572 -33.84 1.20 -41.51
N ASP A 573 -35.17 1.16 -41.54
CA ASP A 573 -36.03 2.07 -40.77
C ASP A 573 -35.77 2.00 -39.27
N TYR A 574 -35.48 0.80 -38.74
CA TYR A 574 -35.08 0.60 -37.35
C TYR A 574 -33.85 1.43 -36.98
N TYR A 575 -32.79 1.38 -37.81
CA TYR A 575 -31.56 2.13 -37.56
C TYR A 575 -31.76 3.64 -37.69
N LEU A 576 -32.51 4.10 -38.70
CA LEU A 576 -32.81 5.52 -38.90
C LEU A 576 -33.62 6.09 -37.73
N ASP A 577 -34.56 5.31 -37.20
CA ASP A 577 -35.37 5.75 -36.07
C ASP A 577 -34.56 5.90 -34.79
N LEU A 578 -33.69 4.93 -34.48
CA LEU A 578 -32.79 5.04 -33.34
C LEU A 578 -31.82 6.21 -33.47
N ALA A 579 -31.33 6.49 -34.68
CA ALA A 579 -30.44 7.61 -34.95
C ALA A 579 -31.11 8.95 -34.63
N ARG A 580 -32.36 9.16 -35.11
CA ARG A 580 -33.17 10.34 -34.74
C ARG A 580 -33.37 10.46 -33.24
N GLN A 581 -33.67 9.35 -32.57
CA GLN A 581 -33.89 9.35 -31.11
C GLN A 581 -32.63 9.72 -30.33
N LEU A 582 -31.45 9.25 -30.76
CA LEU A 582 -30.17 9.55 -30.12
C LEU A 582 -29.73 11.00 -30.34
N GLU A 583 -29.94 11.54 -31.54
CA GLU A 583 -29.72 12.97 -31.83
C GLU A 583 -30.65 13.82 -30.96
N ALA A 584 -31.94 13.50 -30.89
CA ALA A 584 -32.91 14.18 -30.04
C ALA A 584 -32.61 14.04 -28.54
N ALA A 585 -31.89 12.99 -28.13
CA ALA A 585 -31.43 12.79 -26.76
C ALA A 585 -30.18 13.63 -26.41
N GLY A 586 -29.61 14.39 -27.34
CA GLY A 586 -28.44 15.25 -27.09
C GLY A 586 -27.09 14.57 -27.35
N SER A 587 -27.06 13.52 -28.17
CA SER A 587 -25.79 12.95 -28.61
C SER A 587 -25.07 13.92 -29.55
N HIS A 588 -23.78 14.17 -29.28
CA HIS A 588 -22.93 15.00 -30.13
C HIS A 588 -22.40 14.24 -31.34
N ILE A 589 -22.29 12.91 -31.22
CA ILE A 589 -21.80 11.98 -32.24
C ILE A 589 -22.71 10.76 -32.25
N LEU A 590 -23.06 10.26 -33.43
CA LEU A 590 -23.77 8.98 -33.59
C LEU A 590 -22.76 7.85 -33.75
N GLY A 591 -22.70 6.93 -32.78
CA GLY A 591 -21.89 5.73 -32.88
C GLY A 591 -22.63 4.60 -33.62
N LEU A 592 -21.98 3.93 -34.55
CA LEU A 592 -22.46 2.65 -35.10
C LEU A 592 -21.52 1.54 -34.65
N LYS A 593 -21.94 0.79 -33.63
CA LYS A 593 -21.15 -0.25 -32.98
C LYS A 593 -21.49 -1.63 -33.53
N ASP A 594 -20.72 -2.09 -34.51
CA ASP A 594 -20.74 -3.46 -35.00
C ASP A 594 -19.81 -4.35 -34.18
N MET A 595 -20.28 -4.79 -33.01
CA MET A 595 -19.52 -5.58 -32.03
C MET A 595 -19.11 -6.98 -32.51
N GLY A 596 -19.76 -7.51 -33.54
CA GLY A 596 -19.47 -8.83 -34.11
C GLY A 596 -18.62 -8.78 -35.38
N GLY A 597 -18.62 -7.66 -36.11
CA GLY A 597 -18.10 -7.62 -37.47
C GLY A 597 -19.11 -8.19 -38.48
N LEU A 598 -20.39 -7.89 -38.30
CA LEU A 598 -21.51 -8.37 -39.10
C LEU A 598 -21.84 -7.44 -40.28
N CYS A 599 -21.47 -6.17 -40.19
CA CYS A 599 -21.78 -5.14 -41.16
C CYS A 599 -20.92 -5.33 -42.42
N ARG A 600 -21.51 -5.96 -43.44
CA ARG A 600 -20.85 -6.22 -44.72
C ARG A 600 -20.63 -4.92 -45.50
N PRO A 601 -19.68 -4.88 -46.46
CA PRO A 601 -19.37 -3.65 -47.18
C PRO A 601 -20.57 -2.99 -47.88
N GLN A 602 -21.47 -3.80 -48.46
CA GLN A 602 -22.69 -3.27 -49.07
C GLN A 602 -23.65 -2.68 -48.03
N ALA A 603 -23.89 -3.40 -46.93
CA ALA A 603 -24.73 -2.92 -45.83
C ALA A 603 -24.15 -1.65 -45.20
N ALA A 604 -22.83 -1.58 -45.01
CA ALA A 604 -22.14 -0.38 -44.52
C ALA A 604 -22.38 0.82 -45.44
N ARG A 605 -22.23 0.65 -46.76
CA ARG A 605 -22.47 1.73 -47.73
C ARG A 605 -23.92 2.22 -47.69
N GLU A 606 -24.89 1.31 -47.72
CA GLU A 606 -26.31 1.64 -47.74
C GLU A 606 -26.77 2.30 -46.43
N LEU A 607 -26.40 1.71 -45.29
CA LEU A 607 -26.76 2.22 -43.97
C LEU A 607 -26.13 3.59 -43.69
N LEU A 608 -24.82 3.75 -43.94
CA LEU A 608 -24.14 5.02 -43.66
C LEU A 608 -24.64 6.14 -44.56
N SER A 609 -24.88 5.86 -45.85
CA SER A 609 -25.45 6.87 -46.76
C SER A 609 -26.81 7.35 -46.24
N ALA A 610 -27.68 6.42 -45.85
CA ALA A 610 -29.00 6.75 -45.32
C ALA A 610 -28.93 7.49 -43.98
N LEU A 611 -28.02 7.10 -43.08
CA LEU A 611 -27.82 7.81 -41.80
C LEU A 611 -27.29 9.23 -42.00
N LYS A 612 -26.37 9.46 -42.96
CA LYS A 612 -25.85 10.80 -43.28
C LYS A 612 -26.93 11.73 -43.83
N ASP A 613 -27.94 11.18 -44.50
CA ASP A 613 -29.10 11.94 -44.97
C ASP A 613 -30.13 12.21 -43.85
N GLU A 614 -30.13 11.39 -42.80
CA GLU A 614 -31.14 11.41 -41.73
C GLU A 614 -30.77 12.29 -40.53
N VAL A 615 -29.51 12.25 -40.07
CA VAL A 615 -29.05 13.00 -38.87
C VAL A 615 -28.07 14.11 -39.23
N SER A 616 -28.02 15.15 -38.39
CA SER A 616 -27.13 16.30 -38.57
C SER A 616 -25.82 16.22 -37.79
N ILE A 617 -25.68 15.22 -36.93
CA ILE A 617 -24.47 14.95 -36.13
C ILE A 617 -23.47 14.02 -36.86
N PRO A 618 -22.16 14.10 -36.56
CA PRO A 618 -21.16 13.20 -37.15
C PRO A 618 -21.39 11.74 -36.79
N ILE A 619 -21.01 10.83 -37.68
CA ILE A 619 -21.14 9.38 -37.52
C ILE A 619 -19.76 8.75 -37.29
N HIS A 620 -19.67 7.91 -36.26
CA HIS A 620 -18.48 7.16 -35.90
C HIS A 620 -18.72 5.66 -36.08
N PHE A 621 -18.03 5.04 -37.04
CA PHE A 621 -18.19 3.61 -37.33
C PHE A 621 -17.15 2.74 -36.62
N HIS A 622 -17.65 1.79 -35.85
CA HIS A 622 -16.87 0.81 -35.12
C HIS A 622 -17.22 -0.60 -35.60
N THR A 623 -16.22 -1.41 -35.93
CA THR A 623 -16.41 -2.81 -36.35
C THR A 623 -15.26 -3.70 -35.87
N HIS A 624 -15.51 -5.01 -35.80
CA HIS A 624 -14.48 -6.02 -35.60
C HIS A 624 -14.15 -6.73 -36.92
N ASP A 625 -12.92 -7.20 -37.07
CA ASP A 625 -12.42 -7.91 -38.26
C ASP A 625 -12.57 -9.42 -38.14
N THR A 626 -13.55 -9.88 -37.35
CA THR A 626 -13.76 -11.31 -37.05
C THR A 626 -13.94 -12.11 -38.32
N SER A 627 -14.59 -11.56 -39.34
CA SER A 627 -14.78 -12.22 -40.63
C SER A 627 -13.56 -12.14 -41.57
N GLY A 628 -12.55 -11.33 -41.24
CA GLY A 628 -11.36 -11.06 -42.06
C GLY A 628 -11.59 -10.12 -43.24
N ILE A 629 -12.70 -9.39 -43.28
CA ILE A 629 -13.04 -8.45 -44.37
C ILE A 629 -13.57 -7.09 -43.87
N ALA A 630 -13.48 -6.79 -42.57
CA ALA A 630 -14.06 -5.56 -42.03
C ALA A 630 -13.31 -4.31 -42.48
N ALA A 631 -12.03 -4.42 -42.88
CA ALA A 631 -11.35 -3.33 -43.59
C ALA A 631 -12.10 -2.91 -44.87
N ALA A 632 -12.70 -3.85 -45.61
CA ALA A 632 -13.53 -3.52 -46.77
C ALA A 632 -14.83 -2.81 -46.36
N SER A 633 -15.42 -3.17 -45.22
CA SER A 633 -16.58 -2.46 -44.67
C SER A 633 -16.24 -1.05 -44.24
N VAL A 634 -15.08 -0.85 -43.61
CA VAL A 634 -14.57 0.49 -43.25
C VAL A 634 -14.36 1.32 -44.51
N LEU A 635 -13.69 0.81 -45.54
CA LEU A 635 -13.48 1.54 -46.79
C LEU A 635 -14.82 1.91 -47.46
N ALA A 636 -15.80 1.00 -47.46
CA ALA A 636 -17.15 1.29 -47.97
C ALA A 636 -17.88 2.37 -47.14
N ALA A 637 -17.70 2.39 -45.82
CA ALA A 637 -18.22 3.45 -44.95
C ALA A 637 -17.54 4.80 -45.22
N VAL A 638 -16.22 4.80 -45.48
CA VAL A 638 -15.46 6.01 -45.85
C VAL A 638 -15.94 6.58 -47.18
N GLU A 639 -16.19 5.73 -48.18
CA GLU A 639 -16.80 6.10 -49.46
C GLU A 639 -18.21 6.69 -49.27
N ALA A 640 -18.98 6.17 -48.30
CA ALA A 640 -20.32 6.66 -47.96
C ALA A 640 -20.33 7.93 -47.09
N GLY A 641 -19.16 8.44 -46.68
CA GLY A 641 -19.04 9.71 -45.96
C GLY A 641 -19.04 9.62 -44.43
N VAL A 642 -18.70 8.46 -43.84
CA VAL A 642 -18.57 8.33 -42.37
C VAL A 642 -17.53 9.29 -41.78
N ASP A 643 -17.82 10.02 -40.71
CA ASP A 643 -16.94 11.08 -40.22
C ASP A 643 -15.72 10.53 -39.47
N ALA A 644 -15.87 9.42 -38.74
CA ALA A 644 -14.79 8.77 -38.01
C ALA A 644 -14.88 7.23 -38.05
N VAL A 645 -13.73 6.55 -37.91
CA VAL A 645 -13.63 5.08 -37.85
C VAL A 645 -12.70 4.60 -36.74
N ASP A 646 -13.05 3.48 -36.12
CA ASP A 646 -12.19 2.79 -35.16
C ASP A 646 -11.23 1.82 -35.88
N CYS A 647 -9.95 1.87 -35.53
CA CYS A 647 -8.91 0.96 -36.04
C CYS A 647 -7.96 0.57 -34.90
N ALA A 648 -7.19 -0.52 -35.06
CA ALA A 648 -6.14 -0.91 -34.12
C ALA A 648 -4.77 -0.94 -34.81
N MET A 649 -3.70 -0.66 -34.04
CA MET A 649 -2.31 -0.82 -34.51
C MET A 649 -2.08 -2.20 -35.10
N ASP A 650 -1.24 -2.29 -36.13
CA ASP A 650 -1.17 -3.49 -36.97
C ASP A 650 -0.93 -4.77 -36.16
N ALA A 651 0.01 -4.72 -35.22
CA ALA A 651 0.36 -5.83 -34.32
C ALA A 651 -0.77 -6.25 -33.36
N MET A 652 -1.79 -5.41 -33.17
CA MET A 652 -2.93 -5.59 -32.27
C MET A 652 -4.27 -5.60 -33.02
N SER A 653 -4.24 -5.76 -34.35
CA SER A 653 -5.42 -5.73 -35.23
C SER A 653 -5.78 -7.12 -35.78
N GLY A 654 -6.90 -7.21 -36.49
CA GLY A 654 -7.37 -8.42 -37.15
C GLY A 654 -7.92 -9.47 -36.19
N LEU A 655 -8.33 -10.62 -36.72
CA LEU A 655 -9.06 -11.66 -35.96
C LEU A 655 -10.27 -11.02 -35.27
N THR A 656 -10.46 -11.23 -33.99
CA THR A 656 -11.56 -10.62 -33.22
C THR A 656 -11.33 -9.14 -32.89
N SER A 657 -10.18 -8.53 -33.23
CA SER A 657 -9.89 -7.11 -33.01
C SER A 657 -10.44 -6.22 -34.12
N GLN A 658 -10.21 -4.92 -34.04
CA GLN A 658 -10.51 -3.96 -35.10
C GLN A 658 -9.67 -4.21 -36.38
N PRO A 659 -10.11 -3.67 -37.53
CA PRO A 659 -9.32 -3.60 -38.75
C PRO A 659 -7.95 -2.93 -38.56
N ASN A 660 -7.02 -3.32 -39.44
CA ASN A 660 -5.62 -2.89 -39.41
C ASN A 660 -5.46 -1.40 -39.76
N LEU A 661 -5.01 -0.59 -38.80
CA LEU A 661 -4.82 0.85 -38.92
C LEU A 661 -3.87 1.21 -40.06
N GLY A 662 -2.67 0.63 -40.08
CA GLY A 662 -1.65 0.95 -41.09
C GLY A 662 -2.13 0.65 -42.51
N SER A 663 -2.88 -0.43 -42.70
CA SER A 663 -3.46 -0.80 -44.00
C SER A 663 -4.56 0.16 -44.44
N ILE A 664 -5.43 0.62 -43.52
CA ILE A 664 -6.48 1.59 -43.85
C ILE A 664 -5.88 2.95 -44.17
N VAL A 665 -4.91 3.40 -43.38
CA VAL A 665 -4.15 4.64 -43.65
C VAL A 665 -3.51 4.58 -45.04
N GLU A 666 -2.86 3.47 -45.40
CA GLU A 666 -2.21 3.35 -46.71
C GLU A 666 -3.22 3.21 -47.86
N ALA A 667 -4.36 2.56 -47.63
CA ALA A 667 -5.42 2.42 -48.64
C ALA A 667 -6.08 3.77 -48.98
N LEU A 668 -6.15 4.70 -48.03
CA LEU A 668 -6.75 6.02 -48.21
C LEU A 668 -5.74 7.11 -48.60
N ARG A 669 -4.44 6.81 -48.51
CA ARG A 669 -3.36 7.76 -48.77
C ARG A 669 -3.46 8.36 -50.18
N HIS A 670 -3.30 9.68 -50.26
CA HIS A 670 -3.47 10.49 -51.48
C HIS A 670 -4.87 10.45 -52.11
N GLY A 671 -5.83 9.81 -51.44
CA GLY A 671 -7.25 9.81 -51.81
C GLY A 671 -7.99 11.07 -51.32
N PRO A 672 -9.26 11.22 -51.70
CA PRO A 672 -10.08 12.38 -51.30
C PRO A 672 -10.40 12.41 -49.80
N ARG A 673 -10.23 11.28 -49.12
CA ARG A 673 -10.54 11.05 -47.70
C ARG A 673 -9.29 10.56 -46.94
N ASP A 674 -8.09 10.94 -47.38
CA ASP A 674 -6.83 10.60 -46.72
C ASP A 674 -6.89 10.95 -45.22
N THR A 675 -6.49 10.03 -44.34
CA THR A 675 -6.58 10.20 -42.87
C THR A 675 -5.64 11.27 -42.34
N GLY A 676 -4.58 11.61 -43.09
CA GLY A 676 -3.54 12.54 -42.65
C GLY A 676 -2.60 11.98 -41.57
N LEU A 677 -2.71 10.70 -41.21
CA LEU A 677 -1.79 10.02 -40.30
C LEU A 677 -0.48 9.64 -41.03
N ASP A 678 0.64 9.82 -40.35
CA ASP A 678 1.95 9.40 -40.89
C ASP A 678 2.11 7.87 -40.77
N ALA A 679 2.12 7.18 -41.91
CA ALA A 679 2.22 5.72 -41.92
C ALA A 679 3.58 5.18 -41.43
N ASP A 680 4.67 5.95 -41.52
CA ASP A 680 5.95 5.53 -40.93
C ASP A 680 5.86 5.55 -39.40
N HIS A 681 5.25 6.59 -38.83
CA HIS A 681 4.98 6.65 -37.40
C HIS A 681 4.05 5.52 -36.93
N VAL A 682 2.98 5.22 -37.67
CA VAL A 682 2.09 4.08 -37.38
C VAL A 682 2.89 2.77 -37.34
N ARG A 683 3.77 2.53 -38.32
CA ARG A 683 4.63 1.33 -38.34
C ARG A 683 5.61 1.27 -37.17
N GLU A 684 6.19 2.40 -36.77
CA GLU A 684 7.10 2.45 -35.62
C GLU A 684 6.38 2.12 -34.30
N LEU A 685 5.19 2.69 -34.08
CA LEU A 685 4.35 2.36 -32.93
C LEU A 685 3.87 0.91 -32.98
N SER A 686 3.54 0.39 -34.15
CA SER A 686 3.18 -1.03 -34.28
C SER A 686 4.33 -1.97 -33.93
N ARG A 687 5.60 -1.61 -34.17
CA ARG A 687 6.76 -2.43 -33.75
C ARG A 687 6.89 -2.49 -32.22
N TYR A 688 6.56 -1.40 -31.53
CA TYR A 688 6.46 -1.41 -30.08
C TYR A 688 5.40 -2.41 -29.62
N TRP A 689 4.19 -2.31 -30.18
CA TRP A 689 3.09 -3.22 -29.84
C TRP A 689 3.37 -4.68 -30.17
N GLU A 690 4.10 -4.94 -31.26
CA GLU A 690 4.54 -6.29 -31.62
C GLU A 690 5.41 -6.91 -30.51
N ALA A 691 6.38 -6.15 -29.98
CA ALA A 691 7.20 -6.60 -28.86
C ALA A 691 6.41 -6.73 -27.56
N VAL A 692 5.48 -5.80 -27.27
CA VAL A 692 4.61 -5.88 -26.09
C VAL A 692 3.77 -7.17 -26.12
N ARG A 693 3.12 -7.45 -27.24
CA ARG A 693 2.21 -8.60 -27.41
C ARG A 693 2.89 -9.93 -27.10
N GLU A 694 4.18 -10.08 -27.38
CA GLU A 694 4.94 -11.29 -27.04
C GLU A 694 4.94 -11.62 -25.54
N HIS A 695 4.93 -10.62 -24.66
CA HIS A 695 4.86 -10.84 -23.21
C HIS A 695 3.49 -11.36 -22.74
N TYR A 696 2.48 -11.30 -23.59
CA TYR A 696 1.10 -11.74 -23.32
C TYR A 696 0.75 -13.07 -23.97
N ALA A 697 1.74 -13.86 -24.41
CA ALA A 697 1.54 -15.15 -25.09
C ALA A 697 0.65 -16.16 -24.30
N ALA A 698 0.52 -16.00 -22.99
CA ALA A 698 -0.37 -16.81 -22.14
C ALA A 698 -1.87 -16.53 -22.37
N PHE A 699 -2.21 -15.44 -23.04
CA PHE A 699 -3.59 -14.97 -23.23
C PHE A 699 -4.03 -14.94 -24.70
N GLU A 700 -3.16 -15.37 -25.62
CA GLU A 700 -3.48 -15.48 -27.04
C GLU A 700 -4.50 -16.58 -27.31
N GLY A 701 -5.43 -16.30 -28.24
CA GLY A 701 -6.34 -17.30 -28.81
C GLY A 701 -5.63 -18.32 -29.71
N GLU A 702 -6.34 -19.38 -30.09
CA GLU A 702 -5.84 -20.40 -31.01
C GLU A 702 -6.12 -20.05 -32.49
N GLU A 703 -6.96 -19.05 -32.72
CA GLU A 703 -7.40 -18.59 -34.03
C GLU A 703 -6.22 -18.04 -34.84
N ARG A 704 -6.09 -18.51 -36.07
CA ARG A 704 -5.00 -18.09 -36.98
C ARG A 704 -5.45 -17.10 -38.06
N SER A 705 -6.76 -16.95 -38.23
CA SER A 705 -7.38 -16.09 -39.24
C SER A 705 -8.79 -15.72 -38.82
N GLY A 706 -9.39 -14.73 -39.49
CA GLY A 706 -10.82 -14.48 -39.38
C GLY A 706 -11.65 -15.69 -39.82
N ALA A 707 -12.89 -15.75 -39.34
CA ALA A 707 -13.84 -16.82 -39.55
C ALA A 707 -15.22 -16.26 -39.93
N SER A 708 -15.74 -16.66 -41.09
CA SER A 708 -17.05 -16.24 -41.60
C SER A 708 -18.24 -16.81 -40.82
N GLU A 709 -18.00 -17.79 -39.95
CA GLU A 709 -19.03 -18.34 -39.05
C GLU A 709 -19.66 -17.27 -38.15
N VAL A 710 -18.97 -16.14 -37.95
CA VAL A 710 -19.52 -14.99 -37.22
C VAL A 710 -20.83 -14.48 -37.81
N TYR A 711 -21.06 -14.62 -39.12
CA TYR A 711 -22.32 -14.26 -39.76
C TYR A 711 -23.48 -15.21 -39.44
N VAL A 712 -23.21 -16.36 -38.84
CA VAL A 712 -24.21 -17.33 -38.38
C VAL A 712 -24.53 -17.08 -36.92
N HIS A 713 -23.53 -17.18 -36.03
CA HIS A 713 -23.76 -17.11 -34.59
C HIS A 713 -23.81 -15.68 -34.05
N GLY A 714 -23.22 -14.70 -34.74
CA GLY A 714 -23.25 -13.30 -34.33
C GLY A 714 -22.58 -13.02 -32.98
N MET A 715 -21.59 -13.83 -32.58
CA MET A 715 -20.88 -13.64 -31.31
C MET A 715 -19.94 -12.44 -31.43
N PRO A 716 -19.99 -11.48 -30.50
CA PRO A 716 -18.98 -10.43 -30.41
C PRO A 716 -17.58 -10.99 -30.18
N GLY A 717 -16.54 -10.26 -30.60
CA GLY A 717 -15.15 -10.69 -30.47
C GLY A 717 -14.79 -11.17 -29.05
N GLY A 718 -15.05 -10.34 -28.03
CA GLY A 718 -14.80 -10.71 -26.63
C GLY A 718 -15.65 -11.87 -26.11
N GLN A 719 -16.89 -12.04 -26.60
CA GLN A 719 -17.74 -13.18 -26.22
C GLN A 719 -17.21 -14.48 -26.81
N TYR A 720 -16.76 -14.45 -28.06
CA TYR A 720 -16.21 -15.63 -28.75
C TYR A 720 -15.02 -16.21 -27.97
N THR A 721 -14.05 -15.37 -27.61
CA THR A 721 -12.87 -15.78 -26.81
C THR A 721 -13.27 -16.32 -25.44
N ASN A 722 -14.17 -15.62 -24.72
CA ASN A 722 -14.61 -16.04 -23.38
C ASN A 722 -15.42 -17.34 -23.41
N LEU A 723 -16.32 -17.51 -24.38
CA LEU A 723 -17.19 -18.68 -24.47
C LEU A 723 -16.40 -19.94 -24.85
N ARG A 724 -15.35 -19.81 -25.68
CA ARG A 724 -14.41 -20.91 -25.94
C ARG A 724 -13.71 -21.38 -24.68
N GLU A 725 -13.22 -20.43 -23.88
CA GLU A 725 -12.57 -20.74 -22.61
C GLU A 725 -13.52 -21.43 -21.63
N GLN A 726 -14.77 -20.96 -21.53
CA GLN A 726 -15.81 -21.61 -20.74
C GLN A 726 -16.13 -23.03 -21.25
N ALA A 727 -16.33 -23.21 -22.56
CA ALA A 727 -16.56 -24.51 -23.18
C ALA A 727 -15.40 -25.48 -22.88
N ARG A 728 -14.14 -25.02 -22.96
CA ARG A 728 -12.97 -25.81 -22.59
C ARG A 728 -13.00 -26.23 -21.12
N SER A 729 -13.32 -25.32 -20.21
CA SER A 729 -13.40 -25.62 -18.77
C SER A 729 -14.47 -26.67 -18.43
N LEU A 730 -15.52 -26.77 -19.25
CA LEU A 730 -16.59 -27.75 -19.13
C LEU A 730 -16.32 -29.06 -19.91
N GLY A 731 -15.16 -29.19 -20.55
CA GLY A 731 -14.81 -30.36 -21.36
C GLY A 731 -15.52 -30.43 -22.72
N LEU A 732 -16.03 -29.30 -23.22
CA LEU A 732 -16.75 -29.17 -24.50
C LEU A 732 -15.88 -28.62 -25.64
N ALA A 733 -14.55 -28.55 -25.47
CA ALA A 733 -13.65 -27.99 -26.47
C ALA A 733 -13.79 -28.66 -27.85
N ASP A 734 -13.86 -30.00 -27.88
CA ASP A 734 -14.02 -30.78 -29.11
C ASP A 734 -15.43 -30.66 -29.75
N ARG A 735 -16.40 -30.08 -29.01
CA ARG A 735 -17.78 -29.84 -29.44
C ARG A 735 -18.05 -28.36 -29.73
N TRP A 736 -17.01 -27.55 -29.96
CA TRP A 736 -17.17 -26.13 -30.25
C TRP A 736 -18.15 -25.81 -31.38
N PRO A 737 -18.14 -26.51 -32.54
CA PRO A 737 -19.11 -26.23 -33.60
C PRO A 737 -20.56 -26.36 -33.13
N GLU A 738 -20.86 -27.36 -32.30
CA GLU A 738 -22.20 -27.56 -31.73
C GLU A 738 -22.58 -26.41 -30.79
N VAL A 739 -21.63 -25.89 -29.99
CA VAL A 739 -21.86 -24.72 -29.13
C VAL A 739 -22.15 -23.47 -29.98
N ALA A 740 -21.41 -23.27 -31.08
CA ALA A 740 -21.60 -22.14 -31.97
C ALA A 740 -22.96 -22.19 -32.69
N ASP A 741 -23.37 -23.34 -33.19
CA ASP A 741 -24.69 -23.55 -33.79
C ASP A 741 -25.80 -23.35 -32.75
N THR A 742 -25.65 -23.93 -31.56
CA THR A 742 -26.62 -23.76 -30.46
C THR A 742 -26.74 -22.30 -30.03
N TYR A 743 -25.65 -21.53 -30.07
CA TYR A 743 -25.69 -20.09 -29.76
C TYR A 743 -26.57 -19.31 -30.75
N ALA A 744 -26.51 -19.65 -32.04
CA ALA A 744 -27.40 -19.10 -33.05
C ALA A 744 -28.86 -19.51 -32.79
N GLU A 745 -29.11 -20.78 -32.47
CA GLU A 745 -30.46 -21.27 -32.13
C GLU A 745 -31.04 -20.58 -30.89
N VAL A 746 -30.23 -20.34 -29.86
CA VAL A 746 -30.64 -19.60 -28.66
C VAL A 746 -31.00 -18.16 -28.98
N ASN A 747 -30.25 -17.50 -29.87
CA ASN A 747 -30.59 -16.15 -30.31
C ASN A 747 -32.00 -16.11 -30.92
N ASP A 748 -32.31 -17.06 -31.81
CA ASP A 748 -33.62 -17.15 -32.43
C ASP A 748 -34.71 -17.50 -31.41
N LEU A 749 -34.42 -18.39 -30.46
CA LEU A 749 -35.30 -18.74 -29.33
C LEU A 749 -35.65 -17.52 -28.49
N PHE A 750 -34.70 -16.61 -28.27
CA PHE A 750 -34.90 -15.38 -27.51
C PHE A 750 -35.57 -14.27 -28.33
N GLY A 751 -35.95 -14.56 -29.58
CA GLY A 751 -36.66 -13.63 -30.46
C GLY A 751 -35.74 -12.77 -31.31
N ASP A 752 -34.52 -13.23 -31.60
CA ASP A 752 -33.45 -12.52 -32.32
C ASP A 752 -33.08 -11.19 -31.64
N ILE A 753 -32.17 -11.25 -30.67
CA ILE A 753 -31.78 -10.11 -29.85
C ILE A 753 -30.42 -9.52 -30.27
N ILE A 754 -30.18 -8.28 -29.86
CA ILE A 754 -28.84 -7.68 -29.92
C ILE A 754 -27.95 -8.39 -28.89
N LYS A 755 -26.77 -8.82 -29.34
CA LYS A 755 -25.84 -9.63 -28.56
C LYS A 755 -24.58 -8.84 -28.30
N VAL A 756 -24.50 -8.19 -27.16
CA VAL A 756 -23.33 -7.48 -26.66
C VAL A 756 -23.34 -7.57 -25.13
N THR A 757 -22.24 -7.34 -24.43
CA THR A 757 -22.23 -7.53 -22.97
C THR A 757 -23.33 -6.68 -22.27
N PRO A 758 -24.23 -7.29 -21.48
CA PRO A 758 -24.22 -8.67 -20.98
C PRO A 758 -25.10 -9.67 -21.76
N THR A 759 -25.94 -9.25 -22.72
CA THR A 759 -26.85 -10.14 -23.47
C THR A 759 -26.12 -11.24 -24.24
N SER A 760 -24.94 -10.95 -24.78
CA SER A 760 -24.11 -11.96 -25.46
C SER A 760 -23.69 -13.11 -24.54
N LYS A 761 -23.47 -12.81 -23.24
CA LYS A 761 -23.18 -13.81 -22.22
C LYS A 761 -24.42 -14.63 -21.91
N VAL A 762 -25.59 -13.99 -21.80
CA VAL A 762 -26.86 -14.69 -21.53
C VAL A 762 -27.16 -15.76 -22.59
N VAL A 763 -26.96 -15.43 -23.86
CA VAL A 763 -27.08 -16.39 -24.98
C VAL A 763 -26.02 -17.51 -24.84
N GLY A 764 -24.80 -17.18 -24.43
CA GLY A 764 -23.71 -18.14 -24.21
C GLY A 764 -23.98 -19.13 -23.09
N ASP A 765 -24.44 -18.64 -21.93
CA ASP A 765 -24.78 -19.46 -20.77
C ASP A 765 -25.88 -20.47 -21.12
N MET A 766 -26.90 -20.03 -21.85
CA MET A 766 -27.97 -20.89 -22.34
C MET A 766 -27.46 -21.93 -23.35
N ALA A 767 -26.61 -21.52 -24.29
CA ALA A 767 -26.04 -22.43 -25.29
C ALA A 767 -25.19 -23.52 -24.64
N LEU A 768 -24.30 -23.16 -23.70
CA LEU A 768 -23.51 -24.13 -22.94
C LEU A 768 -24.40 -25.08 -22.14
N MET A 769 -25.44 -24.56 -21.48
CA MET A 769 -26.38 -25.39 -20.73
C MET A 769 -27.10 -26.38 -21.65
N MET A 770 -27.58 -25.94 -22.81
CA MET A 770 -28.26 -26.80 -23.78
C MET A 770 -27.34 -27.93 -24.27
N VAL A 771 -26.12 -27.60 -24.68
CA VAL A 771 -25.14 -28.59 -25.18
C VAL A 771 -24.68 -29.56 -24.08
N THR A 772 -24.49 -29.07 -22.85
CA THR A 772 -24.08 -29.89 -21.70
C THR A 772 -25.16 -30.88 -21.31
N ASN A 773 -26.42 -30.45 -21.31
CA ASN A 773 -27.55 -31.28 -20.88
C ASN A 773 -28.24 -32.03 -22.03
N GLY A 774 -27.79 -31.86 -23.28
CA GLY A 774 -28.39 -32.48 -24.46
C GLY A 774 -29.82 -31.99 -24.73
N LEU A 775 -30.11 -30.73 -24.42
CA LEU A 775 -31.43 -30.13 -24.62
C LEU A 775 -31.52 -29.54 -26.03
N THR A 776 -32.61 -29.85 -26.72
CA THR A 776 -32.91 -29.28 -28.04
C THR A 776 -33.81 -28.05 -27.92
N ARG A 777 -33.89 -27.24 -28.98
CA ARG A 777 -34.87 -26.14 -29.08
C ARG A 777 -36.30 -26.57 -28.73
N ALA A 778 -36.73 -27.74 -29.19
CA ALA A 778 -38.08 -28.26 -28.92
C ALA A 778 -38.31 -28.56 -27.43
N ASP A 779 -37.28 -28.98 -26.70
CA ASP A 779 -37.36 -29.20 -25.25
C ASP A 779 -37.51 -27.88 -24.49
N ILE A 780 -36.85 -26.82 -24.98
CA ILE A 780 -36.98 -25.48 -24.41
C ILE A 780 -38.38 -24.89 -24.69
N GLU A 781 -38.92 -25.04 -25.89
CA GLU A 781 -40.23 -24.50 -26.26
C GLU A 781 -41.40 -25.30 -25.64
N ASN A 782 -41.21 -26.58 -25.30
CA ASN A 782 -42.27 -27.42 -24.72
C ASN A 782 -42.61 -26.98 -23.27
N PRO A 783 -43.83 -26.50 -22.98
CA PRO A 783 -44.21 -26.06 -21.64
C PRO A 783 -44.17 -27.16 -20.58
N GLU A 784 -44.34 -28.42 -20.98
CA GLU A 784 -44.38 -29.59 -20.08
C GLU A 784 -42.99 -30.17 -19.78
N HIS A 785 -41.93 -29.71 -20.48
CA HIS A 785 -40.57 -30.17 -20.25
C HIS A 785 -39.88 -29.29 -19.19
N PRO A 786 -39.51 -29.84 -18.01
CA PRO A 786 -38.88 -29.07 -16.94
C PRO A 786 -37.46 -28.66 -17.33
N VAL A 787 -37.16 -27.37 -17.24
CA VAL A 787 -35.84 -26.79 -17.52
C VAL A 787 -35.46 -25.86 -16.38
N THR A 788 -34.26 -26.03 -15.82
CA THR A 788 -33.67 -25.05 -14.91
C THR A 788 -32.85 -24.08 -15.73
N PHE A 789 -33.33 -22.85 -15.88
CA PHE A 789 -32.63 -21.82 -16.65
C PHE A 789 -31.45 -21.20 -15.88
N PRO A 790 -30.38 -20.76 -16.55
CA PRO A 790 -29.32 -19.99 -15.92
C PRO A 790 -29.87 -18.66 -15.36
N GLU A 791 -29.35 -18.20 -14.22
CA GLU A 791 -29.80 -16.94 -13.60
C GLU A 791 -29.68 -15.74 -14.55
N SER A 792 -28.67 -15.74 -15.42
CA SER A 792 -28.52 -14.70 -16.45
C SER A 792 -29.67 -14.66 -17.45
N VAL A 793 -30.24 -15.82 -17.80
CA VAL A 793 -31.43 -15.94 -18.65
C VAL A 793 -32.66 -15.48 -17.91
N VAL A 794 -32.83 -15.91 -16.66
CA VAL A 794 -33.95 -15.46 -15.80
C VAL A 794 -33.94 -13.95 -15.67
N SER A 795 -32.79 -13.35 -15.35
CA SER A 795 -32.62 -11.91 -15.19
C SER A 795 -32.91 -11.12 -16.49
N LEU A 796 -32.47 -11.61 -17.65
CA LEU A 796 -32.83 -11.02 -18.94
C LEU A 796 -34.35 -11.01 -19.14
N PHE A 797 -35.01 -12.17 -19.01
CA PHE A 797 -36.45 -12.30 -19.26
C PHE A 797 -37.31 -11.62 -18.18
N ARG A 798 -36.78 -11.43 -16.96
CA ARG A 798 -37.40 -10.59 -15.93
C ARG A 798 -37.41 -9.12 -16.33
N GLY A 799 -36.56 -8.69 -17.26
CA GLY A 799 -36.43 -7.31 -17.69
C GLY A 799 -35.33 -6.53 -16.95
N ASP A 800 -34.51 -7.20 -16.14
CA ASP A 800 -33.44 -6.56 -15.39
C ASP A 800 -32.39 -5.96 -16.33
N ILE A 801 -32.17 -6.50 -17.52
CA ILE A 801 -31.18 -5.97 -18.49
C ILE A 801 -31.82 -4.92 -19.43
N GLY A 802 -33.12 -4.69 -19.31
CA GLY A 802 -33.91 -3.81 -20.17
C GLY A 802 -34.81 -4.56 -21.15
N GLN A 803 -35.42 -3.81 -22.06
CA GLN A 803 -36.43 -4.33 -23.00
C GLN A 803 -35.84 -4.54 -24.41
N PRO A 804 -35.97 -5.75 -25.00
CA PRO A 804 -35.54 -6.00 -26.37
C PRO A 804 -36.51 -5.37 -27.36
N TYR A 805 -35.98 -4.94 -28.50
CA TYR A 805 -36.81 -4.47 -29.61
C TYR A 805 -37.79 -5.57 -30.06
N GLY A 806 -39.08 -5.24 -30.10
CA GLY A 806 -40.17 -6.19 -30.39
C GLY A 806 -40.66 -7.04 -29.21
N GLY A 807 -40.09 -6.86 -28.00
CA GLY A 807 -40.49 -7.59 -26.79
C GLY A 807 -39.93 -9.01 -26.71
N PHE A 808 -40.18 -9.68 -25.58
CA PHE A 808 -39.81 -11.08 -25.36
C PHE A 808 -40.87 -12.04 -25.94
N PRO A 809 -40.49 -13.25 -26.38
CA PRO A 809 -41.45 -14.30 -26.71
C PRO A 809 -42.30 -14.69 -25.48
N GLU A 810 -43.60 -14.35 -25.49
CA GLU A 810 -44.47 -14.43 -24.30
C GLU A 810 -44.53 -15.84 -23.66
N THR A 811 -44.61 -16.88 -24.49
CA THR A 811 -44.68 -18.28 -24.01
C THR A 811 -43.40 -18.69 -23.30
N LEU A 812 -42.24 -18.29 -23.82
CA LEU A 812 -40.94 -18.58 -23.23
C LEU A 812 -40.70 -17.75 -21.98
N GLN A 813 -41.07 -16.45 -22.00
CA GLN A 813 -40.97 -15.59 -20.81
C GLN A 813 -41.79 -16.16 -19.65
N LYS A 814 -43.02 -16.61 -19.91
CA LYS A 814 -43.86 -17.25 -18.90
C LYS A 814 -43.26 -18.57 -18.39
N LYS A 815 -42.63 -19.37 -19.26
CA LYS A 815 -41.94 -20.61 -18.85
C LYS A 815 -40.75 -20.33 -17.93
N ILE A 816 -39.98 -19.26 -18.21
CA ILE A 816 -38.78 -18.90 -17.46
C ILE A 816 -39.15 -18.29 -16.10
N LEU A 817 -40.12 -17.38 -16.05
CA LEU A 817 -40.48 -16.64 -14.84
C LEU A 817 -41.57 -17.31 -13.99
N GLY A 818 -42.32 -18.24 -14.56
CA GLY A 818 -43.49 -18.81 -13.89
C GLY A 818 -44.56 -17.74 -13.62
N ASP A 819 -44.86 -17.52 -12.34
CA ASP A 819 -45.84 -16.51 -11.88
C ASP A 819 -45.18 -15.16 -11.50
N GLU A 820 -43.86 -15.03 -11.60
CA GLU A 820 -43.17 -13.76 -11.33
C GLU A 820 -43.51 -12.72 -12.41
N PRO A 821 -43.94 -11.50 -12.04
CA PRO A 821 -44.25 -10.45 -13.02
C PRO A 821 -42.95 -9.89 -13.64
N PRO A 822 -42.89 -9.69 -14.98
CA PRO A 822 -41.74 -9.06 -15.61
C PRO A 822 -41.73 -7.55 -15.34
N LEU A 823 -40.53 -6.99 -15.21
CA LEU A 823 -40.26 -5.56 -15.21
C LEU A 823 -40.33 -5.03 -16.65
N THR A 824 -41.14 -4.00 -16.88
CA THR A 824 -41.29 -3.32 -18.19
C THR A 824 -40.75 -1.89 -18.19
N GLU A 825 -40.54 -1.32 -17.00
CA GLU A 825 -39.93 0.00 -16.80
C GLU A 825 -38.40 -0.10 -16.80
N ARG A 826 -37.72 1.06 -16.87
CA ARG A 826 -36.26 1.12 -16.85
C ARG A 826 -35.74 0.63 -15.48
N PRO A 827 -34.82 -0.35 -15.42
CA PRO A 827 -34.32 -0.90 -14.15
C PRO A 827 -33.78 0.14 -13.17
N GLY A 828 -33.04 1.14 -13.65
CA GLY A 828 -32.51 2.21 -12.78
C GLY A 828 -33.60 3.11 -12.18
N GLN A 829 -34.77 3.20 -12.80
CA GLN A 829 -35.89 4.05 -12.34
C GLN A 829 -36.59 3.46 -11.11
N VAL A 830 -36.63 2.14 -10.99
CA VAL A 830 -37.29 1.45 -9.88
C VAL A 830 -36.37 1.25 -8.67
N LEU A 831 -35.08 1.55 -8.81
CA LEU A 831 -34.12 1.48 -7.72
C LEU A 831 -34.15 2.78 -6.90
N PRO A 832 -34.18 2.70 -5.55
CA PRO A 832 -34.05 3.90 -4.72
C PRO A 832 -32.66 4.53 -4.90
N PRO A 833 -32.53 5.87 -4.79
CA PRO A 833 -31.22 6.53 -4.80
C PRO A 833 -30.29 5.95 -3.74
N ALA A 834 -29.03 5.75 -4.11
CA ALA A 834 -28.01 5.27 -3.17
C ALA A 834 -27.58 6.39 -2.22
N ASP A 835 -27.38 6.07 -0.94
CA ASP A 835 -26.76 6.97 0.04
C ASP A 835 -25.23 6.86 -0.07
N LEU A 836 -24.61 7.81 -0.77
CA LEU A 836 -23.18 7.77 -1.07
C LEU A 836 -22.31 8.01 0.18
N ASP A 837 -22.80 8.76 1.17
CA ASP A 837 -22.08 9.02 2.41
C ASP A 837 -22.06 7.76 3.28
N ALA A 838 -23.21 7.09 3.41
CA ALA A 838 -23.29 5.82 4.13
C ALA A 838 -22.43 4.73 3.47
N LEU A 839 -22.46 4.62 2.14
CA LEU A 839 -21.64 3.65 1.40
C LEU A 839 -20.14 3.97 1.48
N ARG A 840 -19.77 5.25 1.57
CA ARG A 840 -18.38 5.65 1.84
C ARG A 840 -17.94 5.18 3.22
N ASP A 841 -18.73 5.44 4.25
CA ASP A 841 -18.38 5.03 5.62
C ASP A 841 -18.25 3.51 5.74
N GLU A 842 -19.15 2.74 5.11
CA GLU A 842 -19.08 1.28 5.01
C GLU A 842 -17.78 0.83 4.34
N ALA A 843 -17.47 1.38 3.16
CA ALA A 843 -16.31 1.00 2.39
C ALA A 843 -14.99 1.39 3.10
N GLU A 844 -14.92 2.57 3.72
CA GLU A 844 -13.76 3.02 4.50
C GLU A 844 -13.50 2.13 5.73
N HIS A 845 -14.58 1.62 6.34
CA HIS A 845 -14.48 0.64 7.42
C HIS A 845 -13.93 -0.71 6.90
N GLU A 846 -14.49 -1.23 5.80
CA GLU A 846 -14.09 -2.50 5.19
C GLU A 846 -12.63 -2.49 4.73
N ILE A 847 -12.19 -1.37 4.15
CA ILE A 847 -10.81 -1.20 3.65
C ILE A 847 -9.87 -0.56 4.67
N GLU A 848 -10.28 -0.40 5.94
CA GLU A 848 -9.50 0.15 7.05
C GLU A 848 -8.71 1.42 6.67
N GLY A 849 -9.35 2.34 5.93
CA GLY A 849 -8.66 3.47 5.31
C GLY A 849 -9.61 4.46 4.66
N LYS A 850 -9.12 5.68 4.40
CA LYS A 850 -9.89 6.73 3.72
C LYS A 850 -9.92 6.50 2.21
N LEU A 851 -11.06 6.77 1.60
CA LEU A 851 -11.28 6.65 0.16
C LEU A 851 -11.21 8.02 -0.52
N SER A 852 -10.63 8.06 -1.71
CA SER A 852 -10.91 9.13 -2.68
C SER A 852 -12.27 8.95 -3.34
N ASP A 853 -12.75 9.99 -4.03
CA ASP A 853 -14.04 9.96 -4.73
C ASP A 853 -14.06 8.93 -5.88
N GLN A 854 -12.93 8.78 -6.59
CA GLN A 854 -12.70 7.76 -7.61
C GLN A 854 -12.68 6.34 -7.02
N GLU A 855 -12.06 6.16 -5.85
CA GLU A 855 -12.06 4.87 -5.15
C GLU A 855 -13.46 4.49 -4.67
N LEU A 856 -14.27 5.46 -4.22
CA LEU A 856 -15.68 5.24 -3.96
C LEU A 856 -16.42 4.83 -5.25
N ALA A 857 -16.17 5.50 -6.38
CA ALA A 857 -16.76 5.10 -7.67
C ALA A 857 -16.40 3.66 -8.05
N SER A 858 -15.16 3.22 -7.80
CA SER A 858 -14.76 1.81 -7.97
C SER A 858 -15.52 0.87 -7.04
N TYR A 859 -15.67 1.23 -5.76
CA TYR A 859 -16.41 0.43 -4.79
C TYR A 859 -17.88 0.30 -5.18
N LEU A 860 -18.54 1.39 -5.60
CA LEU A 860 -19.93 1.38 -6.05
C LEU A 860 -20.14 0.43 -7.25
N MET A 861 -19.19 0.40 -8.19
CA MET A 861 -19.27 -0.52 -9.33
C MET A 861 -18.97 -1.96 -8.93
N TYR A 862 -17.96 -2.17 -8.08
CA TYR A 862 -17.40 -3.49 -7.77
C TYR A 862 -16.94 -3.63 -6.30
N PRO A 863 -17.85 -3.73 -5.32
CA PRO A 863 -17.50 -3.66 -3.89
C PRO A 863 -16.44 -4.70 -3.51
N LYS A 864 -16.72 -5.98 -3.78
CA LYS A 864 -15.81 -7.09 -3.46
C LYS A 864 -14.47 -6.99 -4.19
N VAL A 865 -14.48 -6.67 -5.48
CA VAL A 865 -13.25 -6.59 -6.30
C VAL A 865 -12.37 -5.46 -5.79
N PHE A 866 -12.97 -4.31 -5.48
CA PHE A 866 -12.26 -3.16 -4.97
C PHE A 866 -11.67 -3.46 -3.58
N SER A 867 -12.44 -4.08 -2.68
CA SER A 867 -11.96 -4.47 -1.35
C SER A 867 -10.79 -5.47 -1.43
N ASP A 868 -10.88 -6.48 -2.31
CA ASP A 868 -9.80 -7.44 -2.53
C ASP A 868 -8.56 -6.73 -3.13
N TYR A 869 -8.76 -5.87 -4.12
CA TYR A 869 -7.70 -5.02 -4.69
C TYR A 869 -7.04 -4.12 -3.64
N ALA A 870 -7.81 -3.48 -2.77
CA ALA A 870 -7.30 -2.60 -1.73
C ALA A 870 -6.42 -3.36 -0.72
N LYS A 871 -6.80 -4.59 -0.36
CA LYS A 871 -5.99 -5.50 0.47
C LYS A 871 -4.66 -5.83 -0.21
N VAL A 872 -4.70 -6.21 -1.48
CA VAL A 872 -3.50 -6.52 -2.29
C VAL A 872 -2.59 -5.30 -2.42
N ARG A 873 -3.15 -4.11 -2.71
CA ARG A 873 -2.41 -2.84 -2.80
C ARG A 873 -1.77 -2.46 -1.46
N ARG A 874 -2.42 -2.73 -0.34
CA ARG A 874 -1.84 -2.51 1.00
C ARG A 874 -0.62 -3.41 1.21
N GLN A 875 -0.74 -4.69 0.84
CA GLN A 875 0.28 -5.72 1.02
C GLN A 875 1.51 -5.52 0.11
N TYR A 876 1.29 -5.30 -1.19
CA TYR A 876 2.35 -5.29 -2.21
C TYR A 876 2.68 -3.89 -2.74
N GLY A 877 1.81 -2.91 -2.55
CA GLY A 877 1.97 -1.57 -3.10
C GLY A 877 1.39 -1.45 -4.50
N ASP A 878 1.95 -0.52 -5.28
CA ASP A 878 1.50 -0.23 -6.64
C ASP A 878 2.24 -1.11 -7.66
N MET A 879 1.47 -1.98 -8.33
CA MET A 879 1.99 -2.96 -9.29
C MET A 879 2.20 -2.39 -10.69
N THR A 880 1.67 -1.19 -11.00
CA THR A 880 1.80 -0.57 -12.33
C THR A 880 3.25 -0.37 -12.76
N MET A 881 4.17 -0.22 -11.81
CA MET A 881 5.61 0.00 -12.04
C MET A 881 6.41 -1.30 -12.27
N VAL A 882 5.82 -2.47 -12.01
CA VAL A 882 6.50 -3.76 -12.20
C VAL A 882 6.48 -4.12 -13.69
N PRO A 883 7.60 -4.49 -14.33
CA PRO A 883 7.60 -4.92 -15.72
C PRO A 883 6.70 -6.14 -15.96
N THR A 884 6.00 -6.17 -17.10
CA THR A 884 5.00 -7.22 -17.42
C THR A 884 5.54 -8.64 -17.33
N ARG A 885 6.77 -8.87 -17.81
CA ARG A 885 7.43 -10.18 -17.67
C ARG A 885 7.58 -10.61 -16.21
N VAL A 886 7.99 -9.68 -15.34
CA VAL A 886 8.20 -9.95 -13.91
C VAL A 886 6.86 -10.15 -13.19
N PHE A 887 5.83 -9.38 -13.56
CA PHE A 887 4.50 -9.48 -12.98
C PHE A 887 3.86 -10.85 -13.18
N PHE A 888 4.00 -11.44 -14.38
CA PHE A 888 3.44 -12.75 -14.68
C PHE A 888 4.36 -13.93 -14.34
N TYR A 889 5.68 -13.75 -14.48
CA TYR A 889 6.62 -14.89 -14.48
C TYR A 889 7.74 -14.79 -13.43
N GLY A 890 7.78 -13.73 -12.63
CA GLY A 890 8.82 -13.52 -11.63
C GLY A 890 10.19 -13.25 -12.23
N MET A 891 11.24 -13.46 -11.42
CA MET A 891 12.63 -13.23 -11.82
C MET A 891 13.42 -14.53 -11.93
N ALA A 892 14.27 -14.61 -12.95
CA ALA A 892 15.28 -15.68 -13.05
C ALA A 892 16.51 -15.37 -12.18
N SER A 893 17.19 -16.41 -11.69
CA SER A 893 18.40 -16.20 -10.87
C SER A 893 19.47 -15.42 -11.65
N GLY A 894 20.03 -14.39 -11.03
CA GLY A 894 20.98 -13.46 -11.63
C GLY A 894 20.35 -12.35 -12.47
N GLU A 895 19.04 -12.40 -12.71
CA GLU A 895 18.34 -11.36 -13.47
C GLU A 895 18.30 -10.03 -12.71
N GLU A 896 18.44 -8.93 -13.44
CA GLU A 896 18.37 -7.57 -12.95
C GLU A 896 17.26 -6.78 -13.66
N ILE A 897 16.50 -6.02 -12.89
CA ILE A 897 15.46 -5.12 -13.38
C ILE A 897 15.62 -3.73 -12.77
N SER A 898 15.11 -2.72 -13.46
CA SER A 898 15.04 -1.34 -12.96
C SER A 898 13.59 -0.94 -12.76
N ILE A 899 13.25 -0.45 -11.57
CA ILE A 899 11.92 0.07 -11.24
C ILE A 899 12.05 1.52 -10.78
N GLU A 900 11.45 2.45 -11.51
CA GLU A 900 11.37 3.85 -11.12
C GLU A 900 10.16 4.09 -10.20
N LEU A 901 10.41 4.46 -8.95
CA LEU A 901 9.36 4.69 -7.94
C LEU A 901 8.79 6.11 -7.97
N ALA A 902 9.56 7.03 -8.53
CA ALA A 902 9.29 8.45 -8.72
C ALA A 902 10.41 9.02 -9.61
N PRO A 903 10.19 10.16 -10.29
CA PRO A 903 11.22 10.82 -11.09
C PRO A 903 12.57 10.93 -10.36
N GLY A 904 13.61 10.31 -10.92
CA GLY A 904 14.97 10.30 -10.36
C GLY A 904 15.20 9.34 -9.19
N ASN A 905 14.25 8.45 -8.90
CA ASN A 905 14.32 7.44 -7.86
C ASN A 905 14.14 6.03 -8.44
N THR A 906 15.20 5.51 -9.05
CA THR A 906 15.24 4.16 -9.62
C THR A 906 15.80 3.15 -8.62
N GLN A 907 15.15 2.01 -8.51
CA GLN A 907 15.62 0.84 -7.77
C GLN A 907 16.10 -0.20 -8.78
N ILE A 908 17.39 -0.51 -8.73
CA ILE A 908 18.01 -1.62 -9.45
C ILE A 908 17.88 -2.85 -8.56
N ILE A 909 17.08 -3.82 -8.99
CA ILE A 909 16.77 -5.03 -8.23
C ILE A 909 17.34 -6.22 -8.99
N ARG A 910 18.23 -6.97 -8.35
CA ARG A 910 18.76 -8.23 -8.88
C ARG A 910 18.31 -9.39 -8.00
N PHE A 911 17.77 -10.44 -8.62
CA PHE A 911 17.38 -11.66 -7.89
C PHE A 911 18.58 -12.60 -7.76
N LEU A 912 18.92 -13.03 -6.55
CA LEU A 912 20.11 -13.85 -6.27
C LEU A 912 19.77 -15.34 -6.08
N GLY A 913 18.55 -15.65 -5.65
CA GLY A 913 18.11 -17.02 -5.36
C GLY A 913 17.24 -17.09 -4.10
N PHE A 914 16.90 -18.29 -3.66
CA PHE A 914 16.14 -18.53 -2.44
C PHE A 914 16.72 -19.69 -1.62
N SER A 915 16.38 -19.76 -0.34
CA SER A 915 16.80 -20.85 0.54
C SER A 915 16.03 -22.15 0.28
N GLU A 916 16.46 -23.24 0.93
CA GLU A 916 15.60 -24.40 1.19
C GLU A 916 14.40 -24.00 2.08
N HIS A 917 13.42 -24.90 2.21
CA HIS A 917 12.24 -24.70 3.05
C HIS A 917 12.65 -24.58 4.53
N HIS A 918 12.06 -23.60 5.20
CA HIS A 918 12.06 -23.52 6.65
C HIS A 918 11.01 -24.49 7.22
N ASP A 919 11.14 -24.85 8.50
CA ASP A 919 10.18 -25.74 9.20
C ASP A 919 8.73 -25.22 9.19
N ASP A 920 8.55 -23.90 9.04
CA ASP A 920 7.26 -23.19 8.99
C ASP A 920 6.67 -23.08 7.56
N GLY A 921 7.31 -23.70 6.56
CA GLY A 921 6.88 -23.67 5.16
C GLY A 921 7.28 -22.40 4.40
N LEU A 922 7.93 -21.43 5.06
CA LEU A 922 8.47 -20.25 4.40
C LEU A 922 9.77 -20.58 3.65
N ARG A 923 10.15 -19.70 2.72
CA ARG A 923 11.46 -19.64 2.07
C ARG A 923 12.01 -18.22 2.16
N THR A 924 13.32 -18.10 2.33
CA THR A 924 14.00 -16.81 2.27
C THR A 924 14.40 -16.53 0.83
N VAL A 925 13.91 -15.44 0.25
CA VAL A 925 14.26 -14.97 -1.10
C VAL A 925 15.30 -13.87 -0.99
N PHE A 926 16.41 -14.01 -1.69
CA PHE A 926 17.55 -13.11 -1.68
C PHE A 926 17.55 -12.21 -2.91
N PHE A 927 17.61 -10.90 -2.67
CA PHE A 927 17.76 -9.86 -3.69
C PHE A 927 18.99 -9.01 -3.40
N GLU A 928 19.49 -8.32 -4.42
CA GLU A 928 20.34 -7.15 -4.28
C GLU A 928 19.54 -5.94 -4.77
N VAL A 929 19.40 -4.90 -3.93
CA VAL A 929 18.73 -3.65 -4.31
C VAL A 929 19.72 -2.50 -4.22
N ASN A 930 20.00 -1.85 -5.34
CA ASN A 930 21.00 -0.77 -5.45
C ASN A 930 22.36 -1.17 -4.83
N GLY A 931 22.83 -2.38 -5.16
CA GLY A 931 24.09 -2.93 -4.65
C GLY A 931 24.05 -3.37 -3.17
N GLN A 932 22.87 -3.54 -2.58
CA GLN A 932 22.72 -3.94 -1.17
C GLN A 932 21.90 -5.23 -1.05
N PRO A 933 22.38 -6.25 -0.31
CA PRO A 933 21.61 -7.47 -0.11
C PRO A 933 20.32 -7.18 0.66
N ARG A 934 19.26 -7.87 0.27
CA ARG A 934 17.92 -7.83 0.87
C ARG A 934 17.39 -9.25 0.92
N GLN A 935 16.72 -9.56 2.02
CA GLN A 935 16.00 -10.82 2.17
C GLN A 935 14.54 -10.53 2.47
N ILE A 936 13.68 -11.39 1.95
CA ILE A 936 12.26 -11.43 2.29
C ILE A 936 11.87 -12.89 2.55
N ARG A 937 10.87 -13.10 3.41
CA ARG A 937 10.31 -14.43 3.64
C ARG A 937 8.99 -14.53 2.88
N VAL A 938 8.82 -15.63 2.13
CA VAL A 938 7.66 -15.89 1.28
C VAL A 938 7.18 -17.30 1.60
N MET A 939 5.86 -17.48 1.73
CA MET A 939 5.26 -18.81 1.92
C MET A 939 5.30 -19.58 0.61
N ASP A 940 5.89 -20.78 0.63
CA ASP A 940 5.83 -21.69 -0.51
C ASP A 940 4.55 -22.53 -0.41
N ARG A 941 3.55 -22.18 -1.22
CA ARG A 941 2.22 -22.81 -1.19
C ARG A 941 2.22 -24.23 -1.75
N THR A 942 3.34 -24.69 -2.32
CA THR A 942 3.47 -26.04 -2.90
C THR A 942 3.98 -27.08 -1.91
N HIS A 943 4.43 -26.66 -0.72
CA HIS A 943 4.99 -27.54 0.30
C HIS A 943 3.99 -27.80 1.42
N GLU A 944 3.78 -29.08 1.78
CA GLU A 944 3.01 -29.43 2.98
C GLU A 944 3.80 -29.08 4.24
N VAL A 945 3.25 -28.19 5.07
CA VAL A 945 3.93 -27.69 6.25
C VAL A 945 4.11 -28.81 7.29
N SER A 946 5.35 -29.08 7.71
CA SER A 946 5.67 -30.15 8.67
C SER A 946 5.24 -29.85 10.11
N ARG A 947 4.91 -28.59 10.43
CA ARG A 947 4.36 -28.13 11.71
C ARG A 947 3.27 -27.07 11.52
N PRO A 948 2.06 -27.22 12.08
CA PRO A 948 1.03 -26.20 11.99
C PRO A 948 1.47 -24.91 12.69
N VAL A 949 1.43 -23.79 11.96
CA VAL A 949 1.56 -22.44 12.53
C VAL A 949 0.40 -22.23 13.50
N GLN A 950 0.68 -21.72 14.70
CA GLN A 950 -0.37 -21.44 15.67
C GLN A 950 -1.31 -20.36 15.11
N PRO A 951 -2.63 -20.61 15.05
CA PRO A 951 -3.59 -19.62 14.55
C PRO A 951 -3.47 -18.32 15.35
N LYS A 952 -3.54 -17.17 14.70
CA LYS A 952 -3.67 -15.88 15.39
C LYS A 952 -5.14 -15.51 15.52
N VAL A 953 -5.47 -14.74 16.56
CA VAL A 953 -6.84 -14.26 16.77
C VAL A 953 -7.28 -13.29 15.67
N ASP A 954 -8.53 -13.44 15.24
CA ASP A 954 -9.24 -12.45 14.42
C ASP A 954 -9.69 -11.29 15.31
N ALA A 955 -9.25 -10.07 15.00
CA ALA A 955 -9.60 -8.89 15.79
C ALA A 955 -11.10 -8.54 15.73
N SER A 956 -11.82 -9.05 14.73
CA SER A 956 -13.26 -8.86 14.58
C SER A 956 -14.10 -9.87 15.37
N ASP A 957 -13.47 -10.93 15.92
CA ASP A 957 -14.16 -11.99 16.65
C ASP A 957 -13.90 -11.91 18.16
N PRO A 958 -14.83 -11.34 18.95
CA PRO A 958 -14.70 -11.23 20.41
C PRO A 958 -14.83 -12.58 21.14
N ALA A 959 -15.06 -13.68 20.42
CA ALA A 959 -15.01 -15.03 20.96
C ALA A 959 -13.58 -15.59 21.09
N GLN A 960 -12.58 -14.92 20.52
CA GLN A 960 -11.20 -15.43 20.49
C GLN A 960 -10.30 -14.73 21.51
N VAL A 961 -9.66 -15.51 22.37
CA VAL A 961 -8.72 -14.99 23.38
C VAL A 961 -7.29 -15.23 22.89
N GLY A 962 -6.55 -14.15 22.67
CA GLY A 962 -5.19 -14.18 22.15
C GLY A 962 -4.12 -13.98 23.23
N ALA A 963 -2.89 -14.40 22.94
CA ALA A 963 -1.77 -14.18 23.83
C ALA A 963 -1.43 -12.67 23.91
N PRO A 964 -1.47 -12.06 25.11
CA PRO A 964 -1.24 -10.63 25.28
C PRO A 964 0.23 -10.25 25.11
N MET A 965 1.13 -11.23 25.25
CA MET A 965 2.57 -11.08 25.14
C MET A 965 3.18 -12.44 24.78
N PRO A 966 4.37 -12.48 24.14
CA PRO A 966 5.04 -13.74 23.90
C PRO A 966 5.55 -14.32 25.20
N GLY A 967 5.48 -15.64 25.34
CA GLY A 967 5.94 -16.30 26.54
C GLY A 967 5.71 -17.80 26.51
N LEU A 968 6.01 -18.46 27.62
CA LEU A 968 5.76 -19.87 27.83
C LEU A 968 4.43 -20.01 28.58
N VAL A 969 3.48 -20.77 28.05
CA VAL A 969 2.27 -21.15 28.81
C VAL A 969 2.71 -22.05 29.94
N VAL A 970 2.73 -21.58 31.18
CA VAL A 970 3.21 -22.37 32.33
C VAL A 970 2.09 -23.17 32.96
N GLN A 971 0.86 -22.67 32.89
CA GLN A 971 -0.29 -23.30 33.50
C GLN A 971 -1.57 -22.92 32.77
N ILE A 972 -2.47 -23.87 32.60
CA ILE A 972 -3.83 -23.66 32.09
C ILE A 972 -4.78 -23.96 33.25
N ASN A 973 -5.68 -23.03 33.56
CA ASN A 973 -6.52 -23.06 34.76
C ASN A 973 -7.98 -23.46 34.46
N VAL A 974 -8.34 -23.64 33.19
CA VAL A 974 -9.69 -23.94 32.72
C VAL A 974 -9.69 -25.11 31.73
N GLY A 975 -10.83 -25.78 31.60
CA GLY A 975 -11.11 -26.82 30.60
C GLY A 975 -12.18 -26.39 29.59
N SER A 976 -12.24 -27.07 28.43
CA SER A 976 -13.35 -26.89 27.48
C SER A 976 -14.66 -27.32 28.14
N GLY A 977 -15.69 -26.48 28.02
CA GLY A 977 -16.99 -26.61 28.66
C GLY A 977 -17.13 -25.91 30.02
N ASP A 978 -16.04 -25.38 30.60
CA ASP A 978 -16.11 -24.69 31.89
C ASP A 978 -16.80 -23.31 31.76
N SER A 979 -17.67 -22.99 32.72
CA SER A 979 -18.23 -21.65 32.87
C SER A 979 -17.33 -20.80 33.74
N VAL A 980 -16.94 -19.61 33.25
CA VAL A 980 -16.03 -18.69 33.93
C VAL A 980 -16.66 -17.30 34.04
N GLN A 981 -16.37 -16.59 35.13
CA GLN A 981 -16.84 -15.23 35.36
C GLN A 981 -15.80 -14.21 34.90
N ALA A 982 -16.25 -12.99 34.61
CA ALA A 982 -15.35 -11.88 34.31
C ALA A 982 -14.29 -11.70 35.43
N GLY A 983 -13.02 -11.68 35.04
CA GLY A 983 -11.87 -11.57 35.95
C GLY A 983 -11.24 -12.91 36.36
N ASP A 984 -11.88 -14.05 36.10
CA ASP A 984 -11.31 -15.37 36.39
C ASP A 984 -10.05 -15.63 35.57
N VAL A 985 -9.06 -16.32 36.18
CA VAL A 985 -7.80 -16.65 35.52
C VAL A 985 -8.01 -17.85 34.60
N LEU A 986 -7.74 -17.65 33.31
CA LEU A 986 -7.85 -18.67 32.28
C LEU A 986 -6.57 -19.50 32.17
N LEU A 987 -5.43 -18.83 32.08
CA LEU A 987 -4.11 -19.44 32.02
C LEU A 987 -3.03 -18.45 32.43
N ILE A 988 -1.80 -18.95 32.63
CA ILE A 988 -0.64 -18.16 33.02
C ILE A 988 0.45 -18.29 31.96
N VAL A 989 0.92 -17.15 31.48
CA VAL A 989 2.04 -17.03 30.55
C VAL A 989 3.25 -16.47 31.30
N GLU A 990 4.39 -17.14 31.20
CA GLU A 990 5.66 -16.69 31.76
C GLU A 990 6.56 -16.08 30.68
N ALA A 991 7.01 -14.86 30.92
CA ALA A 991 8.06 -14.23 30.12
C ALA A 991 9.02 -13.48 31.04
N MET A 992 10.32 -13.55 30.74
CA MET A 992 11.38 -12.86 31.52
C MET A 992 11.33 -13.15 33.04
N LYS A 993 10.97 -14.38 33.45
CA LYS A 993 10.78 -14.79 34.86
C LYS A 993 9.64 -14.07 35.58
N MET A 994 8.78 -13.38 34.84
CA MET A 994 7.53 -12.80 35.32
C MET A 994 6.35 -13.62 34.79
N GLN A 995 5.42 -13.94 35.68
CA GLN A 995 4.20 -14.67 35.34
C GLN A 995 3.05 -13.68 35.21
N THR A 996 2.37 -13.73 34.07
CA THR A 996 1.21 -12.90 33.75
C THR A 996 -0.02 -13.79 33.62
N SER A 997 -1.07 -13.50 34.40
CA SER A 997 -2.35 -14.22 34.32
C SER A 997 -3.23 -13.63 33.22
N VAL A 998 -3.61 -14.45 32.25
CA VAL A 998 -4.64 -14.13 31.25
C VAL A 998 -6.01 -14.36 31.88
N ARG A 999 -6.89 -13.37 31.84
CA ARG A 999 -8.19 -13.38 32.54
C ARG A 999 -9.36 -13.26 31.57
N ALA A 1000 -10.52 -13.80 31.96
CA ALA A 1000 -11.76 -13.64 31.22
C ALA A 1000 -12.24 -12.18 31.27
N GLU A 1001 -12.59 -11.60 30.12
CA GLU A 1001 -13.11 -10.22 30.06
C GLU A 1001 -14.62 -10.14 30.35
N ARG A 1002 -15.34 -11.24 30.14
CA ARG A 1002 -16.78 -11.37 30.36
C ARG A 1002 -17.13 -12.76 30.89
N ASP A 1003 -18.34 -12.88 31.44
CA ASP A 1003 -18.94 -14.17 31.76
C ASP A 1003 -19.11 -14.97 30.45
N CYS A 1004 -18.53 -16.17 30.40
CA CYS A 1004 -18.55 -16.99 29.19
C CYS A 1004 -18.34 -18.48 29.49
N THR A 1005 -18.57 -19.32 28.49
CA THR A 1005 -18.21 -20.74 28.54
C THR A 1005 -17.03 -21.01 27.62
N ILE A 1006 -16.00 -21.69 28.11
CA ILE A 1006 -14.83 -22.06 27.29
C ILE A 1006 -15.27 -23.04 26.22
N ASP A 1007 -15.06 -22.71 24.95
CA ASP A 1007 -15.42 -23.57 23.82
C ASP A 1007 -14.28 -24.55 23.50
N ALA A 1008 -13.09 -24.03 23.19
CA ALA A 1008 -11.92 -24.84 22.91
C ALA A 1008 -10.64 -24.19 23.42
N ILE A 1009 -9.65 -25.01 23.79
CA ILE A 1009 -8.31 -24.56 24.21
C ILE A 1009 -7.34 -24.94 23.09
N SER A 1010 -6.62 -23.96 22.57
CA SER A 1010 -5.75 -24.08 21.40
C SER A 1010 -4.27 -24.27 21.75
N VAL A 1011 -3.91 -24.24 23.03
CA VAL A 1011 -2.53 -24.33 23.53
C VAL A 1011 -2.37 -25.39 24.63
N THR A 1012 -1.11 -25.78 24.89
CA THR A 1012 -0.73 -26.73 25.94
C THR A 1012 0.24 -26.12 26.95
N ALA A 1013 0.26 -26.63 28.18
CA ALA A 1013 1.26 -26.21 29.17
C ALA A 1013 2.67 -26.64 28.70
N GLY A 1014 3.63 -25.71 28.78
CA GLY A 1014 4.98 -25.85 28.22
C GLY A 1014 5.12 -25.38 26.77
N GLN A 1015 4.05 -24.89 26.14
CA GLN A 1015 4.07 -24.38 24.77
C GLN A 1015 4.53 -22.91 24.73
N GLN A 1016 5.37 -22.56 23.76
CA GLN A 1016 5.67 -21.16 23.45
C GLN A 1016 4.55 -20.54 22.62
N VAL A 1017 4.19 -19.31 22.96
CA VAL A 1017 3.20 -18.49 22.24
C VAL A 1017 3.81 -17.14 21.89
N ASP A 1018 3.46 -16.62 20.72
CA ASP A 1018 3.76 -15.26 20.28
C ASP A 1018 2.55 -14.34 20.47
N VAL A 1019 2.74 -13.01 20.36
CA VAL A 1019 1.64 -12.04 20.45
C VAL A 1019 0.51 -12.42 19.49
N LYS A 1020 -0.73 -12.37 20.00
CA LYS A 1020 -1.97 -12.69 19.28
C LYS A 1020 -2.15 -14.14 18.87
N ASP A 1021 -1.27 -15.06 19.25
CA ASP A 1021 -1.57 -16.48 19.06
C ASP A 1021 -2.84 -16.84 19.83
N LEU A 1022 -3.72 -17.59 19.17
CA LEU A 1022 -4.99 -18.03 19.72
C LEU A 1022 -4.71 -18.97 20.89
N LEU A 1023 -5.15 -18.55 22.07
CA LEU A 1023 -5.02 -19.34 23.29
C LEU A 1023 -6.22 -20.26 23.48
N LEU A 1024 -7.43 -19.69 23.36
CA LEU A 1024 -8.70 -20.39 23.52
C LEU A 1024 -9.84 -19.59 22.88
N THR A 1025 -10.96 -20.27 22.63
CA THR A 1025 -12.23 -19.67 22.19
C THR A 1025 -13.29 -19.74 23.29
N VAL A 1026 -14.19 -18.77 23.32
CA VAL A 1026 -15.27 -18.65 24.31
C VAL A 1026 -16.63 -18.44 23.65
N LYS A 1027 -17.69 -18.93 24.28
CA LYS A 1027 -19.09 -18.71 23.88
C LYS A 1027 -19.77 -17.75 24.87
#